data_AF-A0A959ERB9-F1
#
_entry.id   AF-A0A959ERB9-F1
#
_cell.length_a   1.000
_cell.length_b   1.000
_cell.length_c   1.000
_cell.angle_alpha   90.00
_cell.angle_beta   90.00
_cell.angle_gamma   90.00
#
_symmetry.space_group_name_H-M   'P 1'
#
loop_
_entity.id
_entity.type
_entity.pdbx_description
1 polymer ?
#
loop_
_entity_poly.entity_id
_entity_poly.type
_entity_poly.pdbx_seq_one_letter_code
_entity_poly.pdbx_strand_id
1 'polypeptide(L)'
;MRHLSPLLTIVTLLCLAPAASPAQTPFFVDSSTTRAVVVGISDYQEITDLRYAHKDAQAFASFLLSKAGGSLPEENVRLLTNEQATQGQIVKDLYWLLKISQEGDKAVIFFSGHGDVDKELPDQPGFLLAYDSPQSVYFGGGALEINLIERVLAGLTRKGVEVILITDACRSGNLAGNNIQGADLTGAQITNGILTKTTSEVKVLSCEPSEFSYEDVRWGGGRGVFSFFLVNGLLGMADQDGNQKITVRELRRYLEDMVPVEAPRSQNPVLQTTDQQLVLAEIVPELLDSLKAQQFDYDSSSGLVAARGSSPEESLSSEAAELMDEAQQALNNYLKVSASELKDRYLGSDKYAAYAEDLGKAAEILGEDHYLYRNLIGKKLYFEGLSIRLEDETEDANIARALEKQMEALEYENRAAYIYNEIGLLYGNMYGDNGTRDFAPQRIEYFSKAIDWAPTWGIPYANLANEYLDLDSLQRSAEYLLEAVRLSPWLSSLHYGTKELIGRMIDENRAEEAEKLYLDLAGQFGEESWNWPPAYFFFNHSQYVNLDSLYRQVVGSYPHLTPAYLEWGDYQLQFGKFDEGKDILVQGLKTASAGELERYLDGVKTAYQLATLGTDQTDAIVGFLQEAIHIHPEYVPFFVALGEQYVYNGHFEEAEKLFDQALSDFPNNASLFQEVGFFYLKNFEAEKAERVFEQALDNHPDKLHLRLNIGDMYLENGLVNKADDIFEATIRQFPEDPATYREIAGFYMERGLQKQADRVFEAGHDQFPKDGALYYLQANFHYQIGNLNKAQRICERVTQKRDVTGQADLHYLLATIYAQEEDAEDAVSSLKTALDKGLPYSRRKMLADTRWDKIRETESFQAFAAEYFPE
;
A
#
# COMPACT_ATOMS: atom_id res chain seq x y z
N MET A 1 -68.30 -30.36 -57.85
CA MET A 1 -69.04 -31.23 -56.91
C MET A 1 -68.09 -31.68 -55.82
N ARG A 2 -68.46 -31.38 -54.55
CA ARG A 2 -68.20 -32.08 -53.27
C ARG A 2 -66.81 -32.73 -53.08
N HIS A 3 -65.97 -32.18 -52.20
CA HIS A 3 -65.86 -32.56 -50.76
C HIS A 3 -65.76 -34.06 -50.51
N LEU A 4 -64.61 -34.51 -49.98
CA LEU A 4 -64.48 -35.17 -48.66
C LEU A 4 -63.02 -35.61 -48.41
N SER A 5 -62.39 -34.99 -47.42
CA SER A 5 -61.36 -35.59 -46.53
C SER A 5 -62.08 -36.45 -45.45
N PRO A 6 -61.46 -37.14 -44.47
CA PRO A 6 -60.04 -37.17 -44.04
C PRO A 6 -59.48 -38.56 -43.57
N LEU A 7 -58.27 -38.55 -42.98
CA LEU A 7 -57.56 -39.49 -42.05
C LEU A 7 -56.24 -40.05 -42.62
N LEU A 8 -55.10 -40.12 -41.92
CA LEU A 8 -54.60 -39.54 -40.65
C LEU A 8 -53.09 -39.91 -40.60
N THR A 9 -52.21 -38.92 -40.70
CA THR A 9 -51.06 -38.66 -39.81
C THR A 9 -50.08 -39.81 -39.47
N ILE A 10 -48.86 -39.73 -40.03
CA ILE A 10 -47.60 -39.99 -39.31
C ILE A 10 -46.65 -38.84 -39.65
N VAL A 11 -46.19 -38.13 -38.61
CA VAL A 11 -45.24 -37.03 -38.67
C VAL A 11 -43.83 -37.60 -38.47
N THR A 12 -42.90 -37.24 -39.35
CA THR A 12 -41.45 -37.36 -39.11
C THR A 12 -40.86 -35.98 -39.33
N LEU A 13 -40.41 -35.32 -38.26
CA LEU A 13 -39.64 -34.08 -38.34
C LEU A 13 -38.22 -34.42 -38.80
N LEU A 14 -37.81 -33.87 -39.95
CA LEU A 14 -36.40 -33.71 -40.32
C LEU A 14 -36.01 -32.26 -39.97
N CYS A 15 -35.17 -32.11 -38.94
CA CYS A 15 -34.48 -30.85 -38.67
C CYS A 15 -33.41 -30.63 -39.74
N LEU A 16 -33.51 -29.50 -40.44
CA LEU A 16 -32.43 -28.93 -41.24
C LEU A 16 -31.41 -28.30 -40.30
N ALA A 17 -30.18 -28.82 -40.28
CA ALA A 17 -29.04 -28.16 -39.65
C ALA A 17 -28.57 -26.99 -40.57
N PRO A 18 -28.15 -25.85 -40.00
CA PRO A 18 -27.58 -24.76 -40.79
C PRO A 18 -26.19 -25.17 -41.31
N ALA A 19 -25.87 -24.74 -42.53
CA ALA A 19 -24.57 -24.97 -43.16
C ALA A 19 -23.45 -24.32 -42.35
N ALA A 20 -22.39 -25.08 -42.05
CA ALA A 20 -21.20 -24.60 -41.36
C ALA A 20 -20.48 -23.51 -42.17
N SER A 21 -20.11 -22.41 -41.51
CA SER A 21 -19.21 -21.39 -42.04
C SER A 21 -17.85 -22.01 -42.43
N PRO A 22 -17.16 -21.50 -43.47
CA PRO A 22 -15.83 -21.99 -43.83
C PRO A 22 -14.87 -21.82 -42.64
N ALA A 23 -14.09 -22.87 -42.34
CA ALA A 23 -13.13 -22.86 -41.23
C ALA A 23 -12.04 -21.81 -41.49
N GLN A 24 -11.92 -20.83 -40.60
CA GLN A 24 -10.79 -19.89 -40.60
C GLN A 24 -9.51 -20.63 -40.17
N THR A 25 -8.44 -20.46 -40.94
CA THR A 25 -7.10 -21.02 -40.67
C THR A 25 -6.40 -20.18 -39.58
N PRO A 26 -5.69 -20.80 -38.61
CA PRO A 26 -4.98 -20.05 -37.58
C PRO A 26 -3.88 -19.15 -38.13
N PHE A 27 -3.66 -18.01 -37.47
CA PHE A 27 -2.64 -17.02 -37.82
C PHE A 27 -1.24 -17.67 -37.81
N PHE A 28 -0.90 -18.42 -36.77
CA PHE A 28 0.43 -19.02 -36.65
C PHE A 28 0.61 -20.35 -37.41
N VAL A 29 -0.45 -20.98 -37.92
CA VAL A 29 -0.41 -22.40 -38.37
C VAL A 29 -0.55 -22.57 -39.90
N ASP A 30 -0.82 -21.49 -40.65
CA ASP A 30 -1.05 -21.56 -42.11
C ASP A 30 0.23 -21.65 -42.97
N SER A 31 0.06 -22.08 -44.22
CA SER A 31 1.03 -22.21 -45.32
C SER A 31 1.68 -20.90 -45.84
N SER A 32 1.34 -19.75 -45.25
CA SER A 32 1.97 -18.44 -45.47
C SER A 32 3.27 -18.30 -44.69
N THR A 33 4.28 -17.58 -45.21
CA THR A 33 5.52 -17.40 -44.43
C THR A 33 5.32 -16.38 -43.31
N THR A 34 5.31 -16.83 -42.06
CA THR A 34 5.29 -15.94 -40.89
C THR A 34 6.71 -15.54 -40.49
N ARG A 35 6.93 -14.25 -40.25
CA ARG A 35 8.22 -13.69 -39.81
C ARG A 35 8.03 -12.77 -38.62
N ALA A 36 8.98 -12.78 -37.70
CA ALA A 36 8.89 -12.07 -36.45
C ALA A 36 10.14 -11.23 -36.15
N VAL A 37 9.92 -10.05 -35.59
CA VAL A 37 10.94 -9.26 -34.89
C VAL A 37 10.50 -9.15 -33.43
N VAL A 38 11.31 -9.68 -32.53
CA VAL A 38 11.02 -9.82 -31.10
C VAL A 38 12.13 -9.12 -30.33
N VAL A 39 11.78 -8.10 -29.55
CA VAL A 39 12.71 -7.22 -28.86
C VAL A 39 12.38 -7.19 -27.37
N GLY A 40 13.39 -7.37 -26.51
CA GLY A 40 13.24 -7.32 -25.06
C GLY A 40 14.46 -6.71 -24.39
N ILE A 41 14.28 -5.60 -23.66
CA ILE A 41 15.41 -4.82 -23.13
C ILE A 41 15.21 -4.63 -21.63
N SER A 42 16.03 -5.34 -20.86
CA SER A 42 16.13 -5.17 -19.41
C SER A 42 17.31 -4.29 -19.04
N ASP A 43 18.47 -4.53 -19.63
CA ASP A 43 19.67 -3.74 -19.35
C ASP A 43 19.76 -2.59 -20.35
N TYR A 44 19.95 -1.35 -19.88
CA TYR A 44 20.12 -0.15 -20.69
C TYR A 44 21.48 0.51 -20.41
N GLN A 45 22.01 1.22 -21.40
CA GLN A 45 23.33 1.84 -21.26
C GLN A 45 23.33 3.07 -20.33
N GLU A 46 22.30 3.91 -20.42
CA GLU A 46 22.21 5.19 -19.67
C GLU A 46 20.88 5.38 -18.94
N ILE A 47 19.94 4.47 -19.14
CA ILE A 47 18.58 4.50 -18.60
C ILE A 47 18.48 3.47 -17.48
N THR A 48 17.51 3.64 -16.58
CA THR A 48 17.29 2.67 -15.49
C THR A 48 16.92 1.31 -16.04
N ASP A 49 17.53 0.27 -15.47
CA ASP A 49 17.29 -1.11 -15.87
C ASP A 49 15.91 -1.63 -15.44
N LEU A 50 15.36 -2.47 -16.31
CA LEU A 50 14.20 -3.32 -16.14
C LEU A 50 14.62 -4.70 -15.63
N ARG A 51 13.71 -5.48 -15.03
CA ARG A 51 14.09 -6.77 -14.43
C ARG A 51 13.97 -7.92 -15.42
N TYR A 52 12.89 -7.99 -16.19
CA TYR A 52 12.53 -9.21 -16.93
C TYR A 52 12.08 -9.05 -18.39
N ALA A 53 11.96 -7.84 -18.93
CA ALA A 53 11.65 -7.58 -20.34
C ALA A 53 12.43 -8.44 -21.37
N HIS A 54 13.73 -8.70 -21.16
CA HIS A 54 14.50 -9.61 -22.04
C HIS A 54 14.00 -11.05 -22.00
N LYS A 55 13.55 -11.55 -20.83
CA LYS A 55 12.95 -12.88 -20.67
C LYS A 55 11.57 -12.96 -21.32
N ASP A 56 10.82 -11.87 -21.34
CA ASP A 56 9.53 -11.81 -22.04
C ASP A 56 9.68 -11.99 -23.55
N ALA A 57 10.65 -11.30 -24.15
CA ALA A 57 11.01 -11.50 -25.55
C ALA A 57 11.48 -12.94 -25.82
N GLN A 58 12.31 -13.52 -24.96
CA GLN A 58 12.77 -14.90 -25.09
C GLN A 58 11.63 -15.92 -25.01
N ALA A 59 10.69 -15.73 -24.08
CA ALA A 59 9.54 -16.61 -23.91
C ALA A 59 8.59 -16.52 -25.12
N PHE A 60 8.34 -15.31 -25.62
CA PHE A 60 7.51 -15.12 -26.81
C PHE A 60 8.17 -15.69 -28.08
N ALA A 61 9.47 -15.50 -28.27
CA ALA A 61 10.22 -16.13 -29.35
C ALA A 61 10.16 -17.67 -29.26
N SER A 62 10.32 -18.22 -28.06
CA SER A 62 10.20 -19.66 -27.81
C SER A 62 8.81 -20.19 -28.15
N PHE A 63 7.76 -19.43 -27.85
CA PHE A 63 6.39 -19.75 -28.28
C PHE A 63 6.29 -19.84 -29.80
N LEU A 64 6.79 -18.85 -30.56
CA LEU A 64 6.74 -18.85 -32.03
C LEU A 64 7.47 -20.05 -32.66
N LEU A 65 8.58 -20.49 -32.05
CA LEU A 65 9.33 -21.66 -32.49
C LEU A 65 8.65 -22.99 -32.10
N SER A 66 7.72 -22.96 -31.15
CA SER A 66 7.01 -24.14 -30.69
C SER A 66 5.92 -24.61 -31.66
N LYS A 67 5.42 -25.83 -31.47
CA LYS A 67 4.28 -26.35 -32.25
C LYS A 67 3.02 -25.49 -32.14
N ALA A 68 2.73 -24.95 -30.96
CA ALA A 68 1.56 -24.10 -30.72
C ALA A 68 1.69 -22.73 -31.41
N GLY A 69 2.91 -22.19 -31.50
CA GLY A 69 3.21 -20.95 -32.21
C GLY A 69 3.56 -21.12 -33.67
N GLY A 70 3.28 -22.28 -34.28
CA GLY A 70 3.43 -22.49 -35.73
C GLY A 70 4.71 -23.16 -36.20
N SER A 71 5.63 -23.49 -35.29
CA SER A 71 6.95 -24.07 -35.61
C SER A 71 7.73 -23.22 -36.61
N LEU A 72 7.79 -21.91 -36.38
CA LEU A 72 8.49 -21.00 -37.27
C LEU A 72 9.96 -21.43 -37.43
N PRO A 73 10.53 -21.38 -38.65
CA PRO A 73 11.96 -21.53 -38.84
C PRO A 73 12.72 -20.45 -38.07
N GLU A 74 13.84 -20.81 -37.43
CA GLU A 74 14.66 -19.86 -36.66
C GLU A 74 15.11 -18.66 -37.51
N GLU A 75 15.37 -18.85 -38.80
CA GLU A 75 15.75 -17.77 -39.71
C GLU A 75 14.66 -16.71 -39.93
N ASN A 76 13.40 -17.05 -39.60
CA ASN A 76 12.24 -16.17 -39.70
C ASN A 76 11.97 -15.40 -38.39
N VAL A 77 12.68 -15.69 -37.30
CA VAL A 77 12.53 -15.01 -36.00
C VAL A 77 13.81 -14.23 -35.68
N ARG A 78 13.72 -12.91 -35.63
CA ARG A 78 14.81 -12.02 -35.16
C ARG A 78 14.55 -11.68 -33.70
N LEU A 79 15.31 -12.31 -32.80
CA LEU A 79 15.31 -11.99 -31.37
C LEU A 79 16.46 -11.05 -31.04
N LEU A 80 16.15 -9.89 -30.46
CA LEU A 80 17.13 -8.90 -29.98
C LEU A 80 16.90 -8.67 -28.50
N THR A 81 17.91 -8.92 -27.66
CA THR A 81 17.85 -8.67 -26.22
C THR A 81 18.99 -7.80 -25.73
N ASN A 82 18.71 -6.92 -24.75
CA ASN A 82 19.70 -6.08 -24.05
C ASN A 82 20.67 -5.40 -25.05
N GLU A 83 21.98 -5.60 -24.92
CA GLU A 83 23.01 -4.94 -25.73
C GLU A 83 22.91 -5.17 -27.25
N GLN A 84 22.16 -6.19 -27.67
CA GLN A 84 21.90 -6.49 -29.08
C GLN A 84 20.77 -5.60 -29.65
N ALA A 85 19.89 -5.12 -28.79
CA ALA A 85 18.72 -4.33 -29.12
C ALA A 85 19.04 -2.82 -29.17
N THR A 86 20.07 -2.45 -29.92
CA THR A 86 20.36 -1.05 -30.25
C THR A 86 19.33 -0.51 -31.24
N GLN A 87 19.11 0.81 -31.25
CA GLN A 87 18.20 1.47 -32.20
C GLN A 87 18.54 1.06 -33.64
N GLY A 88 19.81 1.08 -34.00
CA GLY A 88 20.27 0.72 -35.35
C GLY A 88 19.95 -0.72 -35.74
N GLN A 89 20.10 -1.67 -34.81
CA GLN A 89 19.84 -3.08 -35.07
C GLN A 89 18.33 -3.38 -35.13
N ILE A 90 17.52 -2.76 -34.27
CA ILE A 90 16.05 -2.90 -34.32
C ILE A 90 15.51 -2.34 -35.64
N VAL A 91 15.93 -1.13 -36.06
CA VAL A 91 15.50 -0.55 -37.35
C VAL A 91 15.90 -1.43 -38.53
N LYS A 92 17.10 -2.00 -38.50
CA LYS A 92 17.59 -2.91 -39.53
C LYS A 92 16.71 -4.16 -39.65
N ASP A 93 16.28 -4.74 -38.53
CA ASP A 93 15.46 -5.95 -38.53
C ASP A 93 13.99 -5.66 -38.87
N LEU A 94 13.44 -4.53 -38.45
CA LEU A 94 12.13 -4.04 -38.93
C LEU A 94 12.15 -3.79 -40.45
N TYR A 95 13.24 -3.23 -40.98
CA TYR A 95 13.39 -3.03 -42.42
C TYR A 95 13.58 -4.35 -43.18
N TRP A 96 14.29 -5.32 -42.59
CA TRP A 96 14.37 -6.68 -43.13
C TRP A 96 12.98 -7.30 -43.25
N LEU A 97 12.16 -7.21 -42.20
CA LEU A 97 10.78 -7.70 -42.16
C LEU A 97 9.95 -7.04 -43.27
N LEU A 98 9.98 -5.71 -43.37
CA LEU A 98 9.32 -4.98 -44.44
C LEU A 98 9.78 -5.42 -45.83
N LYS A 99 11.08 -5.61 -46.02
CA LYS A 99 11.67 -5.89 -47.34
C LYS A 99 11.32 -7.28 -47.85
N ILE A 100 11.42 -8.29 -46.98
CA ILE A 100 11.32 -9.70 -47.37
C ILE A 100 9.87 -10.20 -47.44
N SER A 101 8.95 -9.59 -46.68
CA SER A 101 7.54 -9.98 -46.68
C SER A 101 6.82 -9.58 -47.97
N GLN A 102 5.91 -10.46 -48.39
CA GLN A 102 5.12 -10.39 -49.62
C GLN A 102 3.62 -10.54 -49.32
N GLU A 103 2.77 -10.35 -50.33
CA GLU A 103 1.32 -10.50 -50.20
C GLU A 103 0.94 -11.88 -49.66
N GLY A 104 0.10 -11.92 -48.63
CA GLY A 104 -0.30 -13.15 -47.94
C GLY A 104 0.68 -13.65 -46.88
N ASP A 105 1.86 -13.04 -46.72
CA ASP A 105 2.74 -13.32 -45.57
C ASP A 105 2.17 -12.73 -44.28
N LYS A 106 2.73 -13.18 -43.14
CA LYS A 106 2.37 -12.71 -41.80
C LYS A 106 3.58 -12.10 -41.11
N ALA A 107 3.38 -10.97 -40.45
CA ALA A 107 4.44 -10.25 -39.74
C ALA A 107 4.07 -10.07 -38.27
N VAL A 108 5.00 -10.42 -37.38
CA VAL A 108 4.85 -10.27 -35.93
C VAL A 108 5.92 -9.31 -35.43
N ILE A 109 5.51 -8.31 -34.68
CA ILE A 109 6.41 -7.38 -33.99
C ILE A 109 6.07 -7.46 -32.51
N PHE A 110 7.03 -7.90 -31.69
CA PHE A 110 6.91 -7.93 -30.24
C PHE A 110 7.99 -7.03 -29.65
N PHE A 111 7.60 -6.15 -28.74
CA PHE A 111 8.51 -5.28 -28.01
C PHE A 111 8.18 -5.31 -26.51
N SER A 112 9.19 -5.51 -25.67
CA SER A 112 9.11 -5.37 -24.21
C SER A 112 10.27 -4.50 -23.72
N GLY A 113 9.96 -3.42 -23.00
CA GLY A 113 10.96 -2.43 -22.59
C GLY A 113 10.37 -1.07 -22.25
N HIS A 114 11.20 -0.05 -22.10
CA HIS A 114 10.77 1.30 -21.79
C HIS A 114 10.12 2.01 -22.98
N GLY A 115 9.11 2.83 -22.69
CA GLY A 115 8.58 3.84 -23.59
C GLY A 115 8.53 5.20 -22.90
N ASP A 116 8.72 6.28 -23.66
CA ASP A 116 8.70 7.66 -23.16
C ASP A 116 8.27 8.66 -24.25
N VAL A 117 8.08 9.93 -23.91
CA VAL A 117 7.83 11.04 -24.87
C VAL A 117 8.84 12.16 -24.70
N ASP A 118 9.12 12.85 -25.79
CA ASP A 118 9.86 14.11 -25.73
C ASP A 118 8.91 15.28 -25.45
N LYS A 119 8.91 15.78 -24.21
CA LYS A 119 7.99 16.86 -23.77
C LYS A 119 8.42 18.26 -24.23
N GLU A 120 9.67 18.42 -24.67
CA GLU A 120 10.23 19.70 -25.11
C GLU A 120 9.82 20.04 -26.55
N LEU A 121 9.37 19.04 -27.32
CA LEU A 121 8.87 19.21 -28.68
C LEU A 121 7.36 19.52 -28.72
N PRO A 122 6.90 20.42 -29.61
CA PRO A 122 5.50 20.85 -29.66
C PRO A 122 4.47 19.74 -29.93
N ASP A 123 4.90 18.68 -30.61
CA ASP A 123 4.08 17.53 -31.00
C ASP A 123 4.23 16.32 -30.05
N GLN A 124 5.09 16.43 -29.04
CA GLN A 124 5.34 15.43 -28.00
C GLN A 124 5.42 13.99 -28.55
N PRO A 125 6.38 13.70 -29.45
CA PRO A 125 6.46 12.39 -30.09
C PRO A 125 6.80 11.30 -29.08
N GLY A 126 6.12 10.16 -29.19
CA GLY A 126 6.40 8.96 -28.42
C GLY A 126 7.55 8.14 -28.99
N PHE A 127 8.26 7.48 -28.08
CA PHE A 127 9.42 6.64 -28.35
C PHE A 127 9.34 5.31 -27.60
N LEU A 128 9.83 4.24 -28.24
CA LEU A 128 10.27 3.01 -27.58
C LEU A 128 11.79 3.08 -27.40
N LEU A 129 12.27 2.90 -26.18
CA LEU A 129 13.68 3.10 -25.85
C LEU A 129 14.47 1.83 -26.20
N ALA A 130 15.59 2.02 -26.91
CA ALA A 130 16.52 0.95 -27.23
C ALA A 130 17.65 0.90 -26.19
N TYR A 131 18.51 -0.13 -26.25
CA TYR A 131 19.64 -0.29 -25.32
C TYR A 131 20.53 0.96 -25.22
N ASP A 132 20.79 1.60 -26.36
CA ASP A 132 21.63 2.78 -26.54
C ASP A 132 20.84 4.11 -26.45
N SER A 133 19.65 4.10 -25.82
CA SER A 133 18.87 5.32 -25.59
C SER A 133 19.56 6.26 -24.59
N PRO A 134 19.69 7.57 -24.92
CA PRO A 134 20.22 8.57 -24.01
C PRO A 134 19.20 8.93 -22.92
N GLN A 135 19.66 9.45 -21.78
CA GLN A 135 18.80 9.74 -20.62
C GLN A 135 17.75 10.86 -20.84
N SER A 136 17.93 11.75 -21.84
CA SER A 136 17.06 12.94 -21.98
C SER A 136 16.80 13.47 -23.39
N VAL A 137 17.61 13.13 -24.40
CA VAL A 137 17.47 13.70 -25.77
C VAL A 137 17.30 12.59 -26.80
N TYR A 138 16.09 12.03 -26.89
CA TYR A 138 15.77 10.89 -27.77
C TYR A 138 15.89 11.21 -29.26
N PHE A 139 15.69 12.47 -29.66
CA PHE A 139 15.89 12.92 -31.04
C PHE A 139 17.36 12.78 -31.51
N GLY A 140 18.31 12.70 -30.58
CA GLY A 140 19.74 12.53 -30.89
C GLY A 140 20.10 11.14 -31.44
N GLY A 141 19.19 10.17 -31.36
CA GLY A 141 19.44 8.76 -31.66
C GLY A 141 19.31 7.88 -30.42
N GLY A 142 19.38 6.57 -30.60
CA GLY A 142 19.27 5.59 -29.50
C GLY A 142 17.83 5.18 -29.15
N ALA A 143 16.78 5.84 -29.67
CA ALA A 143 15.37 5.51 -29.40
C ALA A 143 14.51 5.40 -30.67
N LEU A 144 13.43 4.62 -30.66
CA LEU A 144 12.56 4.38 -31.81
C LEU A 144 11.29 5.22 -31.73
N GLU A 145 11.17 6.22 -32.61
CA GLU A 145 9.94 7.01 -32.71
C GLU A 145 8.75 6.14 -33.16
N ILE A 146 7.58 6.27 -32.52
CA ILE A 146 6.38 5.48 -32.85
C ILE A 146 5.99 5.63 -34.33
N ASN A 147 6.11 6.84 -34.90
CA ASN A 147 5.84 7.10 -36.31
C ASN A 147 6.69 6.23 -37.26
N LEU A 148 7.90 5.83 -36.87
CA LEU A 148 8.73 4.93 -37.67
C LEU A 148 8.10 3.53 -37.73
N ILE A 149 7.62 3.03 -36.59
CA ILE A 149 6.95 1.73 -36.47
C ILE A 149 5.68 1.76 -37.32
N GLU A 150 4.86 2.81 -37.20
CA GLU A 150 3.66 2.98 -38.02
C GLU A 150 3.93 2.97 -39.52
N ARG A 151 5.03 3.59 -39.98
CA ARG A 151 5.44 3.55 -41.39
C ARG A 151 5.82 2.16 -41.86
N VAL A 152 6.46 1.37 -41.00
CA VAL A 152 6.79 -0.04 -41.28
C VAL A 152 5.50 -0.86 -41.37
N LEU A 153 4.59 -0.72 -40.41
CA LEU A 153 3.27 -1.36 -40.40
C LEU A 153 2.50 -1.03 -41.68
N ALA A 154 2.32 0.26 -41.98
CA ALA A 154 1.66 0.72 -43.20
C ALA A 154 2.35 0.22 -44.49
N GLY A 155 3.67 -0.01 -44.47
CA GLY A 155 4.41 -0.62 -45.56
C GLY A 155 4.07 -2.10 -45.77
N LEU A 156 4.04 -2.88 -44.69
CA LEU A 156 3.66 -4.29 -44.68
C LEU A 156 2.20 -4.46 -45.11
N THR A 157 1.32 -3.71 -44.50
CA THR A 157 -0.12 -3.70 -44.79
C THR A 157 -0.42 -3.38 -46.25
N ARG A 158 0.26 -2.38 -46.85
CA ARG A 158 0.11 -2.06 -48.29
C ARG A 158 0.56 -3.18 -49.23
N LYS A 159 1.43 -4.07 -48.76
CA LYS A 159 1.83 -5.27 -49.51
C LYS A 159 0.83 -6.42 -49.35
N GLY A 160 -0.23 -6.26 -48.56
CA GLY A 160 -1.15 -7.34 -48.23
C GLY A 160 -0.57 -8.34 -47.22
N VAL A 161 0.37 -7.91 -46.37
CA VAL A 161 0.87 -8.68 -45.23
C VAL A 161 -0.07 -8.48 -44.05
N GLU A 162 -0.44 -9.55 -43.35
CA GLU A 162 -1.18 -9.47 -42.10
C GLU A 162 -0.24 -9.23 -40.92
N VAL A 163 -0.58 -8.31 -40.02
CA VAL A 163 0.37 -7.82 -39.01
C VAL A 163 -0.19 -7.94 -37.60
N ILE A 164 0.64 -8.47 -36.70
CA ILE A 164 0.42 -8.45 -35.25
C ILE A 164 1.51 -7.59 -34.61
N LEU A 165 1.09 -6.53 -33.91
CA LEU A 165 1.95 -5.72 -33.06
C LEU A 165 1.60 -5.99 -31.60
N ILE A 166 2.59 -6.38 -30.80
CA ILE A 166 2.47 -6.56 -29.36
C ILE A 166 3.51 -5.68 -28.68
N THR A 167 3.08 -4.81 -27.77
CA THR A 167 3.99 -3.94 -27.02
C THR A 167 3.71 -4.01 -25.53
N ASP A 168 4.68 -4.49 -24.78
CA ASP A 168 4.75 -4.42 -23.31
C ASP A 168 5.68 -3.28 -22.90
N ALA A 169 5.23 -2.05 -23.16
CA ALA A 169 6.01 -0.84 -22.96
C ALA A 169 5.16 0.25 -22.29
N CYS A 170 4.91 0.06 -20.99
CA CYS A 170 4.27 1.02 -20.10
C CYS A 170 5.17 1.26 -18.87
N ARG A 171 5.69 2.47 -18.73
CA ARG A 171 6.51 3.02 -17.62
C ARG A 171 7.01 2.01 -16.56
N SER A 172 8.28 1.61 -16.66
CA SER A 172 9.01 0.91 -15.60
C SER A 172 9.96 1.83 -14.82
N GLY A 173 9.42 2.74 -14.01
CA GLY A 173 10.24 3.54 -13.07
C GLY A 173 10.76 4.90 -13.57
N ASN A 174 11.45 5.61 -12.67
CA ASN A 174 11.74 7.06 -12.72
C ASN A 174 12.70 7.47 -13.84
N LEU A 175 12.14 7.78 -15.02
CA LEU A 175 12.82 8.55 -16.05
C LEU A 175 12.39 10.03 -16.01
N ALA A 176 13.35 10.90 -16.37
CA ALA A 176 13.37 12.35 -16.28
C ALA A 176 12.04 13.07 -15.88
N GLY A 177 11.90 13.34 -14.58
CA GLY A 177 10.90 14.25 -14.04
C GLY A 177 9.62 13.58 -13.54
N ASN A 178 9.19 13.97 -12.34
CA ASN A 178 8.08 13.43 -11.54
C ASN A 178 6.66 13.54 -12.15
N ASN A 179 6.48 13.65 -13.48
CA ASN A 179 5.17 13.93 -14.07
C ASN A 179 4.65 12.80 -14.99
N ILE A 180 3.53 12.24 -14.56
CA ILE A 180 2.74 11.08 -15.01
C ILE A 180 2.39 11.08 -16.52
N GLN A 181 2.40 12.22 -17.21
CA GLN A 181 1.81 12.39 -18.55
C GLN A 181 2.57 11.77 -19.75
N GLY A 182 3.79 11.25 -19.59
CA GLY A 182 4.66 10.91 -20.73
C GLY A 182 4.33 9.59 -21.43
N ALA A 183 4.44 8.47 -20.69
CA ALA A 183 4.11 7.14 -21.20
C ALA A 183 2.63 7.04 -21.68
N ASP A 184 1.73 7.79 -21.03
CA ASP A 184 0.31 7.91 -21.38
C ASP A 184 0.10 8.37 -22.83
N LEU A 185 0.94 9.32 -23.28
CA LEU A 185 0.88 9.86 -24.64
C LEU A 185 1.47 8.88 -25.66
N THR A 186 2.53 8.13 -25.34
CA THR A 186 3.09 7.08 -26.22
C THR A 186 2.10 5.93 -26.41
N GLY A 187 1.50 5.42 -25.32
CA GLY A 187 0.45 4.41 -25.38
C GLY A 187 -0.77 4.89 -26.16
N ALA A 188 -1.22 6.13 -25.92
CA ALA A 188 -2.31 6.75 -26.68
C ALA A 188 -1.98 6.95 -28.16
N GLN A 189 -0.73 7.24 -28.53
CA GLN A 189 -0.30 7.36 -29.93
C GLN A 189 -0.31 5.98 -30.64
N ILE A 190 0.19 4.92 -30.01
CA ILE A 190 0.12 3.55 -30.57
C ILE A 190 -1.35 3.11 -30.75
N THR A 191 -2.20 3.45 -29.78
CA THR A 191 -3.65 3.15 -29.75
C THR A 191 -4.42 3.91 -30.83
N ASN A 192 -4.15 5.22 -31.00
CA ASN A 192 -4.85 6.09 -31.95
C ASN A 192 -4.20 6.12 -33.35
N GLY A 193 -3.01 5.53 -33.48
CA GLY A 193 -2.26 5.36 -34.71
C GLY A 193 -3.06 4.64 -35.79
N ILE A 194 -3.00 5.14 -37.02
CA ILE A 194 -3.93 4.86 -38.13
C ILE A 194 -4.28 3.36 -38.25
N LEU A 195 -5.43 2.96 -37.70
CA LEU A 195 -6.12 1.74 -38.11
C LEU A 195 -6.64 2.00 -39.54
N THR A 196 -5.84 1.65 -40.55
CA THR A 196 -6.36 1.70 -41.91
C THR A 196 -7.46 0.65 -41.99
N LYS A 197 -8.71 1.07 -42.25
CA LYS A 197 -9.95 0.27 -42.31
C LYS A 197 -9.92 -0.93 -43.28
N THR A 198 -8.76 -1.29 -43.83
CA THR A 198 -8.61 -2.13 -45.01
C THR A 198 -7.81 -3.42 -44.79
N THR A 199 -7.34 -3.75 -43.57
CA THR A 199 -6.49 -4.95 -43.34
C THR A 199 -6.57 -5.53 -41.93
N SER A 200 -6.24 -6.83 -41.83
CA SER A 200 -6.08 -7.65 -40.62
C SER A 200 -4.88 -7.19 -39.78
N GLU A 201 -5.09 -6.16 -38.96
CA GLU A 201 -4.13 -5.72 -37.94
C GLU A 201 -4.64 -6.13 -36.54
N VAL A 202 -3.76 -6.70 -35.73
CA VAL A 202 -4.00 -6.95 -34.30
C VAL A 202 -2.95 -6.20 -33.50
N LYS A 203 -3.39 -5.22 -32.70
CA LYS A 203 -2.55 -4.53 -31.73
C LYS A 203 -2.85 -5.05 -30.34
N VAL A 204 -1.83 -5.40 -29.57
CA VAL A 204 -1.95 -5.82 -28.17
C VAL A 204 -1.02 -4.97 -27.33
N LEU A 205 -1.58 -4.26 -26.36
CA LEU A 205 -0.88 -3.40 -25.41
C LEU A 205 -1.00 -4.02 -24.01
N SER A 206 0.05 -3.88 -23.21
CA SER A 206 0.09 -4.43 -21.86
C SER A 206 -0.77 -3.66 -20.85
N CYS A 207 -1.09 -2.39 -21.09
CA CYS A 207 -1.81 -1.50 -20.19
C CYS A 207 -2.62 -0.42 -20.96
N GLU A 208 -3.60 0.23 -20.30
CA GLU A 208 -4.28 1.45 -20.80
C GLU A 208 -3.39 2.69 -20.62
N PRO A 209 -3.65 3.82 -21.31
CA PRO A 209 -3.00 5.10 -20.98
C PRO A 209 -3.19 5.43 -19.49
N SER A 210 -2.13 5.85 -18.78
CA SER A 210 -2.07 6.10 -17.31
C SER A 210 -1.84 4.90 -16.38
N GLU A 211 -1.45 3.74 -16.92
CA GLU A 211 -1.19 2.50 -16.17
C GLU A 211 0.28 2.01 -16.26
N PHE A 212 0.65 1.03 -15.43
CA PHE A 212 2.02 0.53 -15.26
C PHE A 212 2.15 -0.95 -15.67
N SER A 213 3.27 -1.33 -16.30
CA SER A 213 3.61 -2.76 -16.48
C SER A 213 4.28 -3.31 -15.22
N TYR A 214 3.82 -4.47 -14.72
CA TYR A 214 4.37 -5.16 -13.55
C TYR A 214 5.26 -6.35 -13.94
N GLU A 215 6.37 -6.51 -13.21
CA GLU A 215 7.35 -7.58 -13.38
C GLU A 215 7.71 -8.20 -12.02
N ASP A 216 7.71 -9.54 -11.93
CA ASP A 216 7.99 -10.26 -10.69
C ASP A 216 8.53 -11.69 -10.96
N VAL A 217 9.27 -12.24 -10.01
CA VAL A 217 9.84 -13.61 -10.07
C VAL A 217 8.76 -14.69 -10.11
N ARG A 218 7.58 -14.44 -9.52
CA ARG A 218 6.48 -15.41 -9.47
C ARG A 218 6.02 -15.84 -10.86
N TRP A 219 6.01 -14.95 -11.84
CA TRP A 219 5.59 -15.26 -13.20
C TRP A 219 6.70 -15.98 -13.97
N GLY A 220 6.65 -17.31 -14.02
CA GLY A 220 7.57 -18.13 -14.81
C GLY A 220 9.05 -18.00 -14.44
N GLY A 221 9.39 -17.68 -13.18
CA GLY A 221 10.77 -17.47 -12.73
C GLY A 221 11.36 -16.10 -13.06
N GLY A 222 10.50 -15.09 -13.27
CA GLY A 222 10.86 -13.71 -13.57
C GLY A 222 10.42 -13.27 -14.95
N ARG A 223 9.24 -12.66 -15.05
CA ARG A 223 8.61 -12.15 -16.28
C ARG A 223 7.66 -10.99 -15.97
N GLY A 224 7.23 -10.25 -16.99
CA GLY A 224 6.10 -9.32 -16.90
C GLY A 224 4.75 -10.07 -16.81
N VAL A 225 3.82 -9.57 -15.99
CA VAL A 225 2.51 -10.20 -15.77
C VAL A 225 1.72 -10.34 -17.08
N PHE A 226 1.68 -9.29 -17.90
CA PHE A 226 1.02 -9.32 -19.20
C PHE A 226 1.67 -10.33 -20.12
N SER A 227 2.99 -10.28 -20.28
CA SER A 227 3.74 -11.17 -21.16
C SER A 227 3.63 -12.63 -20.73
N PHE A 228 3.56 -12.91 -19.43
CA PHE A 228 3.31 -14.25 -18.89
C PHE A 228 1.94 -14.79 -19.31
N PHE A 229 0.86 -14.05 -19.01
CA PHE A 229 -0.48 -14.48 -19.39
C PHE A 229 -0.71 -14.47 -20.91
N LEU A 230 -0.08 -13.57 -21.66
CA LEU A 230 -0.15 -13.57 -23.13
C LEU A 230 0.35 -14.89 -23.71
N VAL A 231 1.53 -15.36 -23.27
CA VAL A 231 2.10 -16.63 -23.76
C VAL A 231 1.25 -17.81 -23.30
N ASN A 232 0.78 -17.83 -22.06
CA ASN A 232 -0.04 -18.94 -21.54
C ASN A 232 -1.41 -19.01 -22.25
N GLY A 233 -2.05 -17.87 -22.48
CA GLY A 233 -3.29 -17.76 -23.23
C GLY A 233 -3.13 -18.32 -24.65
N LEU A 234 -2.07 -17.92 -25.35
CA LEU A 234 -1.73 -18.42 -26.69
C LEU A 234 -1.36 -19.91 -26.73
N LEU A 235 -0.78 -20.45 -25.66
CA LEU A 235 -0.48 -21.88 -25.53
C LEU A 235 -1.73 -22.74 -25.28
N GLY A 236 -2.86 -22.12 -24.94
CA GLY A 236 -4.15 -22.78 -24.86
C GLY A 236 -4.99 -22.45 -23.64
N MET A 237 -4.48 -21.66 -22.69
CA MET A 237 -5.24 -21.29 -21.48
C MET A 237 -6.42 -20.35 -21.77
N ALA A 238 -6.43 -19.69 -22.93
CA ALA A 238 -7.51 -18.81 -23.34
C ALA A 238 -8.69 -19.55 -24.02
N ASP A 239 -8.62 -20.87 -24.24
CA ASP A 239 -9.68 -21.64 -24.91
C ASP A 239 -10.91 -21.82 -24.00
N GLN A 240 -11.83 -20.86 -24.10
CA GLN A 240 -13.03 -20.85 -23.28
C GLN A 240 -14.13 -21.81 -23.76
N ASP A 241 -14.24 -22.04 -25.08
CA ASP A 241 -15.31 -22.86 -25.66
C ASP A 241 -14.88 -24.31 -25.94
N GLY A 242 -13.63 -24.64 -25.67
CA GLY A 242 -13.05 -25.98 -25.79
C GLY A 242 -12.89 -26.43 -27.24
N ASN A 243 -12.89 -25.49 -28.19
CA ASN A 243 -12.81 -25.78 -29.61
C ASN A 243 -11.36 -26.03 -30.11
N GLN A 244 -10.38 -26.00 -29.20
CA GLN A 244 -8.95 -26.20 -29.44
C GLN A 244 -8.29 -25.10 -30.29
N LYS A 245 -8.92 -23.94 -30.41
CA LYS A 245 -8.40 -22.77 -31.12
C LYS A 245 -8.45 -21.57 -30.19
N ILE A 246 -7.46 -20.68 -30.34
CA ILE A 246 -7.41 -19.42 -29.61
C ILE A 246 -7.76 -18.29 -30.57
N THR A 247 -8.96 -17.75 -30.46
CA THR A 247 -9.36 -16.55 -31.20
C THR A 247 -8.87 -15.28 -30.52
N VAL A 248 -8.84 -14.18 -31.28
CA VAL A 248 -8.56 -12.85 -30.71
C VAL A 248 -9.53 -12.51 -29.57
N ARG A 249 -10.81 -12.86 -29.70
CA ARG A 249 -11.82 -12.64 -28.65
C ARG A 249 -11.51 -13.42 -27.37
N GLU A 250 -11.13 -14.69 -27.50
CA GLU A 250 -10.75 -15.54 -26.37
C GLU A 250 -9.50 -15.04 -25.67
N LEU A 251 -8.46 -14.71 -26.44
CA LEU A 251 -7.23 -14.18 -25.88
C LEU A 251 -7.46 -12.83 -25.18
N ARG A 252 -8.26 -11.94 -25.77
CA ARG A 252 -8.65 -10.67 -25.15
C ARG A 252 -9.27 -10.90 -23.78
N ARG A 253 -10.33 -11.72 -23.71
CA ARG A 253 -11.04 -11.99 -22.44
C ARG A 253 -10.11 -12.58 -21.40
N TYR A 254 -9.31 -13.58 -21.79
CA TYR A 254 -8.34 -14.19 -20.91
C TYR A 254 -7.35 -13.16 -20.33
N LEU A 255 -6.86 -12.24 -21.15
CA LEU A 255 -5.94 -11.19 -20.69
C LEU A 255 -6.64 -10.15 -19.79
N GLU A 256 -7.86 -9.74 -20.14
CA GLU A 256 -8.71 -8.84 -19.34
C GLU A 256 -9.10 -9.48 -17.99
N ASP A 257 -9.21 -10.80 -17.92
CA ASP A 257 -9.56 -11.53 -16.70
C ASP A 257 -8.33 -11.80 -15.81
N MET A 258 -7.20 -12.19 -16.39
CA MET A 258 -6.05 -12.67 -15.61
C MET A 258 -5.10 -11.56 -15.18
N VAL A 259 -4.82 -10.58 -16.06
CA VAL A 259 -3.79 -9.57 -15.80
C VAL A 259 -4.21 -8.59 -14.68
N PRO A 260 -5.44 -8.04 -14.66
CA PRO A 260 -5.87 -7.15 -13.59
C PRO A 260 -6.01 -7.85 -12.23
N VAL A 261 -6.27 -9.16 -12.20
CA VAL A 261 -6.35 -9.92 -10.94
C VAL A 261 -4.97 -10.06 -10.29
N GLU A 262 -3.94 -10.31 -11.10
CA GLU A 262 -2.57 -10.47 -10.61
C GLU A 262 -1.83 -9.14 -10.39
N ALA A 263 -2.33 -8.04 -10.98
CA ALA A 263 -1.84 -6.66 -10.82
C ALA A 263 -3.00 -5.65 -10.60
N PRO A 264 -3.73 -5.71 -9.46
CA PRO A 264 -4.99 -5.00 -9.30
C PRO A 264 -4.85 -3.47 -9.25
N ARG A 265 -5.68 -2.82 -10.09
CA ARG A 265 -5.86 -1.36 -10.30
C ARG A 265 -4.70 -0.59 -10.93
N SER A 266 -3.78 -1.28 -11.62
CA SER A 266 -2.63 -0.61 -12.25
C SER A 266 -2.19 -1.18 -13.61
N GLN A 267 -2.84 -2.23 -14.16
CA GLN A 267 -2.53 -2.77 -15.49
C GLN A 267 -3.73 -3.48 -16.17
N ASN A 268 -4.29 -2.88 -17.22
CA ASN A 268 -5.39 -3.40 -18.03
C ASN A 268 -4.97 -3.55 -19.50
N PRO A 269 -4.82 -4.77 -20.03
CA PRO A 269 -4.37 -4.98 -21.40
C PRO A 269 -5.36 -4.45 -22.44
N VAL A 270 -4.85 -3.75 -23.47
CA VAL A 270 -5.68 -3.24 -24.57
C VAL A 270 -5.42 -4.06 -25.82
N LEU A 271 -6.46 -4.73 -26.31
CA LEU A 271 -6.40 -5.44 -27.59
C LEU A 271 -7.25 -4.70 -28.62
N GLN A 272 -6.71 -4.42 -29.80
CA GLN A 272 -7.45 -3.78 -30.90
C GLN A 272 -7.32 -4.58 -32.19
N THR A 273 -8.45 -4.85 -32.83
CA THR A 273 -8.49 -5.48 -34.16
C THR A 273 -9.82 -5.22 -34.84
N THR A 274 -9.86 -5.40 -36.16
CA THR A 274 -11.07 -5.41 -36.98
C THR A 274 -11.74 -6.78 -37.07
N ASP A 275 -11.04 -7.88 -36.74
CA ASP A 275 -11.58 -9.25 -36.76
C ASP A 275 -11.39 -9.96 -35.41
N GLN A 276 -12.44 -9.95 -34.58
CA GLN A 276 -12.43 -10.61 -33.27
C GLN A 276 -12.50 -12.14 -33.35
N GLN A 277 -12.82 -12.73 -34.51
CA GLN A 277 -12.90 -14.18 -34.70
C GLN A 277 -11.63 -14.75 -35.33
N LEU A 278 -10.67 -13.90 -35.70
CA LEU A 278 -9.37 -14.33 -36.18
C LEU A 278 -8.77 -15.33 -35.19
N VAL A 279 -8.49 -16.53 -35.69
CA VAL A 279 -7.81 -17.58 -34.92
C VAL A 279 -6.32 -17.23 -34.89
N LEU A 280 -5.75 -17.07 -33.71
CA LEU A 280 -4.33 -16.79 -33.50
C LEU A 280 -3.52 -18.09 -33.48
N ALA A 281 -3.88 -19.02 -32.60
CA ALA A 281 -3.16 -20.27 -32.37
C ALA A 281 -4.10 -21.49 -32.34
N GLU A 282 -3.53 -22.68 -32.56
CA GLU A 282 -4.18 -23.96 -32.28
C GLU A 282 -3.52 -24.61 -31.06
N ILE A 283 -4.34 -25.24 -30.23
CA ILE A 283 -3.89 -25.87 -29.00
C ILE A 283 -3.17 -27.16 -29.34
N VAL A 284 -1.97 -27.32 -28.79
CA VAL A 284 -1.25 -28.59 -28.76
C VAL A 284 -1.54 -29.23 -27.40
N PRO A 285 -2.37 -30.29 -27.33
CA PRO A 285 -2.84 -30.84 -26.06
C PRO A 285 -1.71 -31.19 -25.10
N GLU A 286 -0.60 -31.74 -25.60
CA GLU A 286 0.52 -32.11 -24.73
C GLU A 286 1.23 -30.89 -24.10
N LEU A 287 1.27 -29.76 -24.82
CA LEU A 287 1.85 -28.51 -24.30
C LEU A 287 0.88 -27.85 -23.32
N LEU A 288 -0.42 -27.86 -23.60
CA LEU A 288 -1.44 -27.35 -22.70
C LEU A 288 -1.52 -28.17 -21.41
N ASP A 289 -1.42 -29.50 -21.49
CA ASP A 289 -1.40 -30.37 -20.31
C ASP A 289 -0.15 -30.14 -19.46
N SER A 290 1.02 -29.99 -20.10
CA SER A 290 2.27 -29.63 -19.40
C SER A 290 2.18 -28.23 -18.77
N LEU A 291 1.57 -27.28 -19.46
CA LEU A 291 1.37 -25.92 -18.97
C LEU A 291 0.39 -25.92 -17.81
N LYS A 292 -0.74 -26.62 -17.90
CA LYS A 292 -1.69 -26.80 -16.79
C LYS A 292 -1.06 -27.47 -15.59
N ALA A 293 -0.15 -28.42 -15.79
CA ALA A 293 0.59 -29.05 -14.70
C ALA A 293 1.57 -28.08 -14.01
N GLN A 294 2.30 -27.26 -14.78
CA GLN A 294 3.18 -26.20 -14.25
C GLN A 294 2.37 -25.05 -13.62
N GLN A 295 1.22 -24.73 -14.19
CA GLN A 295 0.32 -23.72 -13.71
C GLN A 295 -0.46 -24.19 -12.48
N PHE A 296 -0.71 -25.48 -12.29
CA PHE A 296 -1.22 -26.02 -11.01
C PHE A 296 -0.22 -25.78 -9.85
N ASP A 297 1.09 -25.83 -10.12
CA ASP A 297 2.13 -25.45 -9.15
C ASP A 297 2.25 -23.92 -8.95
N TYR A 298 1.91 -23.12 -9.98
CA TYR A 298 1.88 -21.66 -9.92
C TYR A 298 0.59 -21.10 -9.27
N ASP A 299 -0.60 -21.56 -9.65
CA ASP A 299 -1.91 -21.17 -9.09
C ASP A 299 -2.06 -21.64 -7.63
N SER A 300 -1.37 -22.72 -7.23
CA SER A 300 -1.26 -23.12 -5.83
C SER A 300 -0.29 -22.28 -4.99
N SER A 301 0.47 -21.37 -5.62
CA SER A 301 1.33 -20.37 -4.98
C SER A 301 0.91 -18.91 -5.22
N SER A 302 -0.03 -18.65 -6.15
CA SER A 302 -0.53 -17.30 -6.48
C SER A 302 -2.06 -17.13 -6.34
N GLY A 303 -2.82 -18.21 -6.20
CA GLY A 303 -4.18 -18.19 -5.67
C GLY A 303 -5.17 -17.27 -6.39
N LEU A 304 -5.41 -17.43 -7.70
CA LEU A 304 -6.61 -17.03 -8.48
C LEU A 304 -6.34 -17.43 -9.96
N VAL A 305 -7.26 -17.95 -10.79
CA VAL A 305 -8.65 -17.56 -11.13
C VAL A 305 -9.35 -18.76 -11.80
N ALA A 306 -10.68 -18.85 -11.70
CA ALA A 306 -11.48 -19.39 -12.80
C ALA A 306 -12.75 -18.56 -13.05
N ALA A 307 -13.14 -18.60 -14.33
CA ALA A 307 -14.48 -18.46 -14.91
C ALA A 307 -15.26 -17.18 -14.64
N ARG A 308 -15.68 -16.49 -15.73
CA ARG A 308 -17.06 -16.00 -15.87
C ARG A 308 -17.55 -15.94 -17.31
N GLY A 309 -18.78 -16.42 -17.47
CA GLY A 309 -19.67 -16.25 -18.60
C GLY A 309 -21.11 -16.30 -18.08
N SER A 310 -21.99 -15.52 -18.70
CA SER A 310 -23.26 -15.08 -18.12
C SER A 310 -24.38 -16.12 -18.03
N SER A 311 -24.69 -16.52 -16.80
CA SER A 311 -25.79 -17.38 -16.36
C SER A 311 -26.21 -16.99 -14.91
N PRO A 312 -27.27 -17.57 -14.31
CA PRO A 312 -27.60 -17.38 -12.87
C PRO A 312 -26.43 -17.66 -11.91
N GLU A 313 -25.42 -18.41 -12.33
CA GLU A 313 -24.15 -18.62 -11.62
C GLU A 313 -23.31 -17.33 -11.52
N GLU A 314 -23.45 -16.36 -12.44
CA GLU A 314 -22.73 -15.08 -12.38
C GLU A 314 -23.19 -14.19 -11.22
N SER A 315 -24.48 -14.23 -10.87
CA SER A 315 -25.03 -13.48 -9.74
C SER A 315 -24.53 -14.06 -8.41
N LEU A 316 -24.55 -15.39 -8.29
CA LEU A 316 -24.04 -16.13 -7.13
C LEU A 316 -22.53 -15.93 -7.00
N SER A 317 -21.80 -15.97 -8.12
CA SER A 317 -20.36 -15.70 -8.14
C SER A 317 -20.06 -14.24 -7.74
N SER A 318 -20.85 -13.26 -8.16
CA SER A 318 -20.64 -11.84 -7.82
C SER A 318 -20.84 -11.58 -6.32
N GLU A 319 -21.89 -12.16 -5.75
CA GLU A 319 -22.17 -12.09 -4.31
C GLU A 319 -21.07 -12.79 -3.50
N ALA A 320 -20.63 -13.99 -3.91
CA ALA A 320 -19.51 -14.68 -3.29
C ALA A 320 -18.18 -13.92 -3.41
N ALA A 321 -17.96 -13.19 -4.51
CA ALA A 321 -16.77 -12.38 -4.73
C ALA A 321 -16.70 -11.16 -3.80
N GLU A 322 -17.83 -10.48 -3.58
CA GLU A 322 -17.92 -9.37 -2.62
C GLU A 322 -17.63 -9.84 -1.19
N LEU A 323 -18.17 -11.00 -0.80
CA LEU A 323 -17.97 -11.60 0.52
C LEU A 323 -16.52 -12.04 0.81
N MET A 324 -15.70 -12.31 -0.22
CA MET A 324 -14.32 -12.75 -0.03
C MET A 324 -13.27 -11.62 -0.10
N ASP A 325 -13.64 -10.44 -0.61
CA ASP A 325 -12.69 -9.38 -0.95
C ASP A 325 -11.93 -8.85 0.28
N GLU A 326 -12.65 -8.50 1.35
CA GLU A 326 -12.05 -7.95 2.56
C GLU A 326 -11.14 -8.96 3.27
N ALA A 327 -11.56 -10.23 3.33
CA ALA A 327 -10.78 -11.32 3.91
C ALA A 327 -9.49 -11.56 3.12
N GLN A 328 -9.58 -11.57 1.78
CA GLN A 328 -8.41 -11.71 0.92
C GLN A 328 -7.47 -10.51 1.03
N GLN A 329 -8.01 -9.29 1.11
CA GLN A 329 -7.23 -8.08 1.29
C GLN A 329 -6.49 -8.09 2.63
N ALA A 330 -7.12 -8.55 3.71
CA ALA A 330 -6.47 -8.71 5.01
C ALA A 330 -5.29 -9.70 4.96
N LEU A 331 -5.43 -10.84 4.27
CA LEU A 331 -4.32 -11.78 4.05
C LEU A 331 -3.19 -11.16 3.23
N ASN A 332 -3.52 -10.47 2.13
CA ASN A 332 -2.54 -9.79 1.28
C ASN A 332 -1.77 -8.71 2.07
N ASN A 333 -2.48 -7.94 2.89
CA ASN A 333 -1.88 -6.93 3.75
C ASN A 333 -0.96 -7.56 4.81
N TYR A 334 -1.32 -8.73 5.34
CA TYR A 334 -0.49 -9.46 6.30
C TYR A 334 0.80 -10.01 5.67
N LEU A 335 0.70 -10.59 4.48
CA LEU A 335 1.86 -11.07 3.71
C LEU A 335 2.78 -9.92 3.25
N LYS A 336 2.22 -8.73 3.00
CA LYS A 336 2.97 -7.50 2.69
C LYS A 336 3.47 -6.75 3.93
N VAL A 337 3.21 -7.27 5.14
CA VAL A 337 3.67 -6.67 6.40
C VAL A 337 3.12 -5.23 6.56
N SER A 338 1.85 -5.04 6.19
CA SER A 338 1.15 -3.75 6.30
C SER A 338 1.01 -3.33 7.77
N ALA A 339 1.44 -2.12 8.10
CA ALA A 339 1.37 -1.60 9.46
C ALA A 339 -0.06 -1.57 10.03
N SER A 340 -1.06 -1.28 9.19
CA SER A 340 -2.47 -1.27 9.59
C SER A 340 -2.98 -2.66 9.99
N GLU A 341 -2.71 -3.67 9.18
CA GLU A 341 -3.13 -5.04 9.44
C GLU A 341 -2.39 -5.65 10.63
N LEU A 342 -1.09 -5.37 10.80
CA LEU A 342 -0.34 -5.80 11.97
C LEU A 342 -0.88 -5.17 13.27
N LYS A 343 -1.25 -3.89 13.22
CA LYS A 343 -1.88 -3.19 14.35
C LYS A 343 -3.22 -3.84 14.71
N ASP A 344 -4.05 -4.18 13.74
CA ASP A 344 -5.35 -4.81 13.98
C ASP A 344 -5.22 -6.20 14.62
N ARG A 345 -4.21 -6.98 14.21
CA ARG A 345 -3.88 -8.27 14.84
C ARG A 345 -3.36 -8.10 16.26
N TYR A 346 -2.51 -7.10 16.48
CA TYR A 346 -1.95 -6.82 17.80
C TYR A 346 -3.02 -6.34 18.80
N LEU A 347 -3.99 -5.55 18.33
CA LEU A 347 -5.07 -5.02 19.17
C LEU A 347 -6.26 -5.98 19.33
N GLY A 348 -6.23 -7.15 18.68
CA GLY A 348 -7.31 -8.13 18.74
C GLY A 348 -8.62 -7.63 18.11
N SER A 349 -8.58 -7.20 16.84
CA SER A 349 -9.76 -6.72 16.13
C SER A 349 -10.82 -7.82 15.92
N ASP A 350 -12.08 -7.52 16.26
CA ASP A 350 -13.21 -8.43 16.09
C ASP A 350 -13.56 -8.69 14.60
N LYS A 351 -12.95 -7.96 13.65
CA LYS A 351 -13.24 -8.06 12.21
C LYS A 351 -12.98 -9.46 11.61
N TYR A 352 -12.07 -10.22 12.21
CA TYR A 352 -11.68 -11.54 11.68
C TYR A 352 -12.77 -12.61 11.83
N ALA A 353 -13.66 -12.47 12.82
CA ALA A 353 -14.84 -13.32 12.96
C ALA A 353 -15.80 -13.13 11.78
N ALA A 354 -16.01 -11.88 11.35
CA ALA A 354 -16.85 -11.56 10.20
C ALA A 354 -16.28 -12.16 8.90
N TYR A 355 -14.97 -12.09 8.69
CA TYR A 355 -14.32 -12.71 7.53
C TYR A 355 -14.55 -14.22 7.45
N ALA A 356 -14.50 -14.93 8.58
CA ALA A 356 -14.81 -16.35 8.63
C ALA A 356 -16.27 -16.65 8.24
N GLU A 357 -17.20 -15.82 8.72
CA GLU A 357 -18.63 -15.94 8.40
C GLU A 357 -18.88 -15.71 6.90
N ASP A 358 -18.30 -14.65 6.34
CA ASP A 358 -18.51 -14.27 4.94
C ASP A 358 -17.86 -15.25 3.96
N LEU A 359 -16.68 -15.78 4.28
CA LEU A 359 -16.07 -16.88 3.52
C LEU A 359 -16.91 -18.16 3.58
N GLY A 360 -17.58 -18.43 4.70
CA GLY A 360 -18.55 -19.52 4.84
C GLY A 360 -19.76 -19.35 3.93
N LYS A 361 -20.37 -18.17 3.94
CA LYS A 361 -21.46 -17.83 3.03
C LYS A 361 -21.03 -17.93 1.56
N ALA A 362 -19.84 -17.43 1.23
CA ALA A 362 -19.29 -17.54 -0.12
C ALA A 362 -19.11 -19.01 -0.55
N ALA A 363 -18.62 -19.87 0.34
CA ALA A 363 -18.50 -21.31 0.09
C ALA A 363 -19.87 -21.99 -0.10
N GLU A 364 -20.88 -21.62 0.70
CA GLU A 364 -22.26 -22.12 0.55
C GLU A 364 -22.89 -21.68 -0.78
N ILE A 365 -22.68 -20.43 -1.17
CA ILE A 365 -23.19 -19.85 -2.42
C ILE A 365 -22.58 -20.56 -3.65
N LEU A 366 -21.28 -20.86 -3.61
CA LEU A 366 -20.57 -21.49 -4.72
C LEU A 366 -20.75 -23.02 -4.75
N GLY A 367 -20.93 -23.66 -3.60
CA GLY A 367 -21.14 -25.10 -3.45
C GLY A 367 -19.86 -25.95 -3.50
N GLU A 368 -19.95 -27.20 -3.00
CA GLU A 368 -18.79 -28.08 -2.79
C GLU A 368 -18.02 -28.45 -4.07
N ASP A 369 -18.72 -28.52 -5.21
CA ASP A 369 -18.14 -28.86 -6.51
C ASP A 369 -17.36 -27.69 -7.14
N HIS A 370 -17.45 -26.47 -6.57
CA HIS A 370 -16.80 -25.29 -7.10
C HIS A 370 -15.29 -25.29 -6.80
N TYR A 371 -14.47 -24.90 -7.78
CA TYR A 371 -13.02 -24.96 -7.67
C TYR A 371 -12.43 -24.11 -6.53
N LEU A 372 -13.11 -23.02 -6.13
CA LEU A 372 -12.74 -22.20 -4.96
C LEU A 372 -13.18 -22.77 -3.61
N TYR A 373 -14.11 -23.72 -3.57
CA TYR A 373 -14.73 -24.18 -2.33
C TYR A 373 -13.68 -24.60 -1.29
N ARG A 374 -12.72 -25.42 -1.71
CA ARG A 374 -11.63 -25.89 -0.84
C ARG A 374 -10.81 -24.73 -0.25
N ASN A 375 -10.48 -23.73 -1.07
CA ASN A 375 -9.73 -22.55 -0.67
C ASN A 375 -10.53 -21.68 0.33
N LEU A 376 -11.83 -21.49 0.05
CA LEU A 376 -12.71 -20.73 0.93
C LEU A 376 -12.88 -21.39 2.29
N ILE A 377 -13.04 -22.72 2.33
CA ILE A 377 -13.10 -23.47 3.59
C ILE A 377 -11.78 -23.39 4.35
N GLY A 378 -10.63 -23.50 3.68
CA GLY A 378 -9.32 -23.32 4.31
C GLY A 378 -9.14 -21.94 4.93
N LYS A 379 -9.47 -20.87 4.20
CA LYS A 379 -9.40 -19.49 4.70
C LYS A 379 -10.41 -19.22 5.81
N LYS A 380 -11.63 -19.75 5.71
CA LYS A 380 -12.64 -19.68 6.77
C LYS A 380 -12.09 -20.25 8.07
N LEU A 381 -11.58 -21.49 8.02
CA LEU A 381 -11.01 -22.17 9.19
C LEU A 381 -9.79 -21.42 9.75
N TYR A 382 -8.94 -20.87 8.87
CA TYR A 382 -7.85 -19.99 9.28
C TYR A 382 -8.35 -18.78 10.07
N PHE A 383 -9.35 -18.06 9.57
CA PHE A 383 -9.90 -16.88 10.24
C PHE A 383 -10.70 -17.21 11.50
N GLU A 384 -11.39 -18.36 11.56
CA GLU A 384 -12.00 -18.88 12.81
C GLU A 384 -10.92 -19.09 13.87
N GLY A 385 -9.83 -19.80 13.53
CA GLY A 385 -8.74 -20.06 14.46
C GLY A 385 -8.01 -18.78 14.88
N LEU A 386 -7.80 -17.84 13.95
CA LEU A 386 -7.20 -16.53 14.24
C LEU A 386 -8.09 -15.73 15.20
N SER A 387 -9.40 -15.67 14.94
CA SER A 387 -10.34 -14.96 15.82
C SER A 387 -10.32 -15.53 17.24
N ILE A 388 -10.36 -16.87 17.38
CA ILE A 388 -10.29 -17.52 18.69
C ILE A 388 -9.00 -17.17 19.44
N ARG A 389 -7.85 -17.16 18.76
CA ARG A 389 -6.59 -16.75 19.41
C ARG A 389 -6.63 -15.29 19.84
N LEU A 390 -7.13 -14.40 18.98
CA LEU A 390 -7.17 -12.97 19.25
C LEU A 390 -8.21 -12.57 20.30
N GLU A 391 -9.23 -13.40 20.56
CA GLU A 391 -10.16 -13.22 21.66
C GLU A 391 -9.45 -13.29 23.02
N ASP A 392 -8.70 -14.36 23.30
CA ASP A 392 -7.88 -14.49 24.50
C ASP A 392 -6.73 -15.49 24.28
N GLU A 393 -5.53 -14.96 24.07
CA GLU A 393 -4.32 -15.75 23.84
C GLU A 393 -3.67 -16.29 25.11
N THR A 394 -4.25 -16.04 26.29
CA THR A 394 -3.77 -16.53 27.59
C THR A 394 -4.51 -17.77 28.09
N GLU A 395 -5.63 -18.12 27.45
CA GLU A 395 -6.45 -19.27 27.82
C GLU A 395 -6.06 -20.52 27.00
N ASP A 396 -5.51 -21.54 27.68
CA ASP A 396 -5.07 -22.80 27.06
C ASP A 396 -6.17 -23.47 26.20
N ALA A 397 -7.43 -23.36 26.62
CA ALA A 397 -8.57 -23.91 25.89
C ALA A 397 -8.79 -23.20 24.55
N ASN A 398 -8.57 -21.88 24.48
CA ASN A 398 -8.69 -21.12 23.24
C ASN A 398 -7.50 -21.41 22.31
N ILE A 399 -6.29 -21.54 22.86
CA ILE A 399 -5.11 -21.94 22.08
C ILE A 399 -5.32 -23.33 21.45
N ALA A 400 -5.83 -24.30 22.22
CA ALA A 400 -6.11 -25.64 21.71
C ALA A 400 -7.17 -25.64 20.59
N ARG A 401 -8.26 -24.88 20.77
CA ARG A 401 -9.33 -24.74 19.76
C ARG A 401 -8.82 -24.02 18.50
N ALA A 402 -8.05 -22.95 18.67
CA ALA A 402 -7.43 -22.25 17.56
C ALA A 402 -6.47 -23.16 16.79
N LEU A 403 -5.66 -23.95 17.51
CA LEU A 403 -4.75 -24.92 16.89
C LEU A 403 -5.49 -26.00 16.12
N GLU A 404 -6.57 -26.55 16.67
CA GLU A 404 -7.44 -27.50 15.97
C GLU A 404 -7.94 -26.91 14.65
N LYS A 405 -8.40 -25.65 14.68
CA LYS A 405 -8.85 -24.93 13.48
C LYS A 405 -7.76 -24.71 12.45
N GLN A 406 -6.54 -24.36 12.87
CA GLN A 406 -5.43 -24.21 11.94
C GLN A 406 -4.99 -25.55 11.33
N MET A 407 -5.02 -26.63 12.11
CA MET A 407 -4.72 -27.98 11.61
C MET A 407 -5.77 -28.43 10.59
N GLU A 408 -7.06 -28.19 10.87
CA GLU A 408 -8.15 -28.42 9.92
C GLU A 408 -7.94 -27.60 8.64
N ALA A 409 -7.59 -26.32 8.77
CA ALA A 409 -7.32 -25.44 7.63
C ALA A 409 -6.20 -25.96 6.73
N LEU A 410 -5.14 -26.56 7.29
CA LEU A 410 -4.05 -27.18 6.51
C LEU A 410 -4.51 -28.39 5.68
N GLU A 411 -5.56 -29.10 6.08
CA GLU A 411 -6.11 -30.18 5.24
C GLU A 411 -6.68 -29.65 3.93
N TYR A 412 -7.18 -28.41 3.94
CA TYR A 412 -7.71 -27.71 2.78
C TYR A 412 -6.63 -26.93 2.03
N GLU A 413 -5.73 -26.24 2.74
CA GLU A 413 -4.70 -25.34 2.21
C GLU A 413 -3.29 -25.63 2.77
N ASN A 414 -2.69 -26.74 2.34
CA ASN A 414 -1.37 -27.18 2.82
C ASN A 414 -0.17 -26.40 2.25
N ARG A 415 -0.39 -25.34 1.46
CA ARG A 415 0.66 -24.45 0.93
C ARG A 415 0.56 -23.02 1.45
N ALA A 416 -0.40 -22.74 2.35
CA ALA A 416 -0.64 -21.41 2.87
C ALA A 416 0.35 -21.06 4.00
N ALA A 417 1.37 -20.26 3.68
CA ALA A 417 2.41 -19.85 4.63
C ALA A 417 1.85 -19.20 5.91
N TYR A 418 0.76 -18.42 5.80
CA TYR A 418 0.13 -17.77 6.96
C TYR A 418 -0.46 -18.75 7.98
N ILE A 419 -0.93 -19.93 7.54
CA ILE A 419 -1.45 -20.98 8.43
C ILE A 419 -0.29 -21.61 9.22
N TYR A 420 0.81 -21.94 8.53
CA TYR A 420 2.02 -22.46 9.17
C TYR A 420 2.58 -21.47 10.20
N ASN A 421 2.65 -20.19 9.85
CA ASN A 421 3.09 -19.17 10.79
C ASN A 421 2.15 -19.06 12.01
N GLU A 422 0.84 -19.11 11.81
CA GLU A 422 -0.14 -19.04 12.90
C GLU A 422 -0.02 -20.24 13.85
N ILE A 423 0.19 -21.45 13.33
CA ILE A 423 0.45 -22.64 14.14
C ILE A 423 1.73 -22.47 14.98
N GLY A 424 2.79 -21.93 14.38
CA GLY A 424 4.03 -21.63 15.10
C GLY A 424 3.83 -20.62 16.24
N LEU A 425 2.95 -19.62 16.05
CA LEU A 425 2.58 -18.67 17.12
C LEU A 425 1.79 -19.36 18.23
N LEU A 426 0.81 -20.20 17.88
CA LEU A 426 -0.01 -20.94 18.85
C LEU A 426 0.84 -21.85 19.74
N TYR A 427 1.78 -22.60 19.17
CA TYR A 427 2.73 -23.39 19.97
C TYR A 427 3.61 -22.54 20.90
N GLY A 428 3.87 -21.27 20.57
CA GLY A 428 4.57 -20.32 21.44
C GLY A 428 3.79 -19.91 22.68
N ASN A 429 2.47 -19.98 22.63
CA ASN A 429 1.59 -19.62 23.73
C ASN A 429 1.21 -20.83 24.61
N MET A 430 1.55 -22.06 24.20
CA MET A 430 1.29 -23.28 24.98
C MET A 430 2.36 -23.51 26.06
N TYR A 431 1.93 -23.91 27.26
CA TYR A 431 2.81 -24.44 28.31
C TYR A 431 2.79 -25.97 28.28
N GLY A 432 3.95 -26.61 28.36
CA GLY A 432 4.01 -28.07 28.55
C GLY A 432 3.53 -28.48 29.94
N ASP A 433 3.24 -29.77 30.14
CA ASP A 433 2.72 -30.35 31.41
C ASP A 433 3.56 -30.01 32.66
N ASN A 434 4.82 -29.61 32.48
CA ASN A 434 5.76 -29.24 33.53
C ASN A 434 5.84 -27.72 33.78
N GLY A 435 5.02 -26.90 33.12
CA GLY A 435 5.08 -25.44 33.15
C GLY A 435 6.22 -24.82 32.34
N THR A 436 6.88 -25.61 31.47
CA THR A 436 8.00 -25.18 30.63
C THR A 436 7.58 -25.02 29.17
N ARG A 437 8.12 -24.02 28.46
CA ARG A 437 7.97 -23.84 27.00
C ARG A 437 8.73 -24.96 26.25
N ASP A 438 8.13 -26.13 26.12
CA ASP A 438 8.74 -27.33 25.49
C ASP A 438 8.29 -27.55 24.03
N PHE A 439 7.77 -26.50 23.38
CA PHE A 439 7.26 -26.55 21.99
C PHE A 439 8.19 -25.88 20.98
N ALA A 440 9.42 -25.54 21.37
CA ALA A 440 10.42 -24.96 20.49
C ALA A 440 10.65 -25.77 19.19
N PRO A 441 10.71 -27.13 19.21
CA PRO A 441 10.85 -27.92 17.98
C PRO A 441 9.70 -27.70 16.99
N GLN A 442 8.46 -27.65 17.48
CA GLN A 442 7.28 -27.40 16.67
C GLN A 442 7.29 -25.98 16.13
N ARG A 443 7.61 -24.98 16.96
CA ARG A 443 7.74 -23.59 16.51
C ARG A 443 8.73 -23.46 15.36
N ILE A 444 9.93 -24.02 15.52
CA ILE A 444 10.96 -24.01 14.47
C ILE A 444 10.45 -24.70 13.21
N GLU A 445 9.83 -25.87 13.33
CA GLU A 445 9.28 -26.61 12.19
C GLU A 445 8.24 -25.77 11.42
N TYR A 446 7.27 -25.19 12.11
CA TYR A 446 6.15 -24.49 11.48
C TYR A 446 6.57 -23.13 10.91
N PHE A 447 7.44 -22.37 11.57
CA PHE A 447 7.99 -21.15 10.96
C PHE A 447 8.90 -21.46 9.76
N SER A 448 9.68 -22.55 9.81
CA SER A 448 10.49 -22.97 8.65
C SER A 448 9.62 -23.35 7.46
N LYS A 449 8.52 -24.08 7.68
CA LYS A 449 7.55 -24.38 6.62
C LYS A 449 6.88 -23.12 6.07
N ALA A 450 6.60 -22.12 6.91
CA ALA A 450 6.08 -20.85 6.43
C ALA A 450 7.08 -20.15 5.49
N ILE A 451 8.37 -20.21 5.80
CA ILE A 451 9.45 -19.71 4.93
C ILE A 451 9.54 -20.50 3.62
N ASP A 452 9.46 -21.83 3.68
CA ASP A 452 9.52 -22.67 2.48
C ASP A 452 8.41 -22.29 1.47
N TRP A 453 7.23 -21.91 1.97
CA TRP A 453 6.09 -21.49 1.15
C TRP A 453 6.09 -20.00 0.78
N ALA A 454 6.68 -19.13 1.61
CA ALA A 454 6.74 -17.68 1.37
C ALA A 454 8.12 -17.11 1.78
N PRO A 455 9.19 -17.35 0.99
CA PRO A 455 10.56 -16.98 1.35
C PRO A 455 10.81 -15.47 1.33
N THR A 456 9.91 -14.67 0.76
CA THR A 456 9.99 -13.20 0.76
C THR A 456 9.21 -12.55 1.90
N TRP A 457 8.54 -13.35 2.74
CA TRP A 457 7.74 -12.84 3.86
C TRP A 457 8.59 -12.76 5.13
N GLY A 458 8.89 -11.55 5.61
CA GLY A 458 9.83 -11.33 6.72
C GLY A 458 9.35 -11.79 8.11
N ILE A 459 8.04 -11.98 8.32
CA ILE A 459 7.46 -12.29 9.65
C ILE A 459 7.94 -13.67 10.18
N PRO A 460 7.87 -14.78 9.42
CA PRO A 460 8.43 -16.06 9.85
C PRO A 460 9.91 -16.02 10.23
N TYR A 461 10.73 -15.24 9.52
CA TYR A 461 12.14 -15.05 9.84
C TYR A 461 12.30 -14.34 11.20
N ALA A 462 11.51 -13.28 11.44
CA ALA A 462 11.48 -12.60 12.74
C ALA A 462 11.09 -13.55 13.89
N ASN A 463 10.11 -14.42 13.64
CA ASN A 463 9.65 -15.40 14.61
C ASN A 463 10.72 -16.46 14.93
N LEU A 464 11.45 -16.96 13.92
CA LEU A 464 12.58 -17.87 14.12
C LEU A 464 13.75 -17.18 14.85
N ALA A 465 14.05 -15.93 14.51
CA ALA A 465 15.07 -15.17 15.19
C ALA A 465 14.80 -15.08 16.70
N ASN A 466 13.54 -14.83 17.08
CA ASN A 466 13.12 -14.79 18.47
C ASN A 466 13.12 -16.18 19.14
N GLU A 467 12.71 -17.25 18.43
CA GLU A 467 12.82 -18.62 18.92
C GLU A 467 14.27 -18.97 19.29
N TYR A 468 15.21 -18.73 18.36
CA TYR A 468 16.60 -19.04 18.58
C TYR A 468 17.25 -18.15 19.65
N LEU A 469 16.74 -16.93 19.85
CA LEU A 469 17.14 -16.06 20.95
C LEU A 469 16.69 -16.64 22.30
N ASP A 470 15.45 -17.12 22.40
CA ASP A 470 14.92 -17.79 23.60
C ASP A 470 15.69 -19.08 23.92
N LEU A 471 16.16 -19.80 22.89
CA LEU A 471 17.01 -20.99 22.99
C LEU A 471 18.49 -20.70 23.22
N ASP A 472 18.88 -19.44 23.39
CA ASP A 472 20.27 -19.01 23.58
C ASP A 472 21.21 -19.35 22.39
N SER A 473 20.63 -19.58 21.22
CA SER A 473 21.36 -19.82 19.97
C SER A 473 21.59 -18.50 19.23
N LEU A 474 22.42 -17.63 19.82
CA LEU A 474 22.60 -16.24 19.35
C LEU A 474 23.06 -16.15 17.88
N GLN A 475 23.88 -17.10 17.40
CA GLN A 475 24.32 -17.10 16.00
C GLN A 475 23.16 -17.36 15.02
N ARG A 476 22.32 -18.36 15.31
CA ARG A 476 21.14 -18.64 14.46
C ARG A 476 20.14 -17.51 14.54
N SER A 477 19.94 -16.95 15.73
CA SER A 477 19.10 -15.77 15.91
C SER A 477 19.56 -14.62 15.01
N ALA A 478 20.86 -14.32 14.99
CA ALA A 478 21.45 -13.30 14.13
C ALA A 478 21.22 -13.55 12.63
N GLU A 479 21.39 -14.80 12.17
CA GLU A 479 21.18 -15.19 10.77
C GLU A 479 19.74 -14.94 10.32
N TYR A 480 18.74 -15.38 11.09
CA TYR A 480 17.32 -15.16 10.77
C TYR A 480 16.91 -13.69 10.92
N LEU A 481 17.48 -12.98 11.90
CA LEU A 481 17.19 -11.57 12.12
C LEU A 481 17.66 -10.70 10.95
N LEU A 482 18.89 -10.94 10.45
CA LEU A 482 19.42 -10.24 9.28
C LEU A 482 18.53 -10.42 8.07
N GLU A 483 18.05 -11.64 7.84
CA GLU A 483 17.16 -11.93 6.72
C GLU A 483 15.77 -11.30 6.91
N ALA A 484 15.25 -11.28 8.14
CA ALA A 484 13.99 -10.59 8.46
C ALA A 484 14.08 -9.08 8.20
N VAL A 485 15.19 -8.44 8.60
CA VAL A 485 15.44 -7.01 8.35
C VAL A 485 15.61 -6.74 6.86
N ARG A 486 16.31 -7.60 6.12
CA ARG A 486 16.47 -7.50 4.67
C ARG A 486 15.11 -7.53 3.94
N LEU A 487 14.21 -8.39 4.38
CA LEU A 487 12.89 -8.58 3.75
C LEU A 487 11.85 -7.55 4.21
N SER A 488 11.95 -7.06 5.43
CA SER A 488 10.94 -6.19 6.06
C SER A 488 11.58 -5.20 7.03
N PRO A 489 12.39 -4.23 6.55
CA PRO A 489 13.10 -3.27 7.41
C PRO A 489 12.16 -2.37 8.21
N TRP A 490 10.91 -2.21 7.77
CA TRP A 490 9.85 -1.48 8.47
C TRP A 490 9.15 -2.28 9.60
N LEU A 491 9.50 -3.54 9.82
CA LEU A 491 8.85 -4.33 10.86
C LEU A 491 9.37 -3.93 12.26
N SER A 492 8.56 -3.18 13.01
CA SER A 492 8.93 -2.63 14.33
C SER A 492 9.32 -3.68 15.37
N SER A 493 8.78 -4.90 15.30
CA SER A 493 9.14 -5.99 16.22
C SER A 493 10.60 -6.43 16.09
N LEU A 494 11.25 -6.18 14.95
CA LEU A 494 12.67 -6.49 14.74
C LEU A 494 13.58 -5.65 15.63
N HIS A 495 13.18 -4.41 15.96
CA HIS A 495 13.95 -3.52 16.81
C HIS A 495 14.20 -4.13 18.20
N TYR A 496 13.15 -4.68 18.83
CA TYR A 496 13.26 -5.28 20.15
C TYR A 496 14.16 -6.54 20.14
N GLY A 497 13.92 -7.44 19.18
CA GLY A 497 14.73 -8.67 19.04
C GLY A 497 16.20 -8.37 18.78
N THR A 498 16.48 -7.34 17.96
CA THR A 498 17.85 -6.88 17.68
C THR A 498 18.55 -6.37 18.95
N LYS A 499 17.86 -5.52 19.72
CA LYS A 499 18.39 -4.96 20.96
C LYS A 499 18.74 -6.04 21.98
N GLU A 500 17.82 -6.99 22.20
CA GLU A 500 18.03 -8.10 23.14
C GLU A 500 19.18 -9.00 22.68
N LEU A 501 19.22 -9.38 21.40
CA LEU A 501 20.27 -10.22 20.84
C LEU A 501 21.66 -9.58 21.02
N ILE A 502 21.81 -8.31 20.66
CA ILE A 502 23.09 -7.62 20.81
C ILE A 502 23.46 -7.48 22.29
N GLY A 503 22.50 -7.13 23.16
CA GLY A 503 22.71 -7.08 24.60
C GLY A 503 23.27 -8.39 25.17
N ARG A 504 22.65 -9.52 24.84
CA ARG A 504 23.12 -10.85 25.27
C ARG A 504 24.49 -11.21 24.72
N MET A 505 24.76 -10.93 23.45
CA MET A 505 26.09 -11.14 22.87
C MET A 505 27.16 -10.37 23.65
N ILE A 506 26.88 -9.13 24.06
CA ILE A 506 27.82 -8.34 24.86
C ILE A 506 28.01 -8.95 26.27
N ASP A 507 26.92 -9.33 26.93
CA ASP A 507 26.96 -9.96 28.26
C ASP A 507 27.78 -11.27 28.27
N GLU A 508 27.79 -12.01 27.15
CA GLU A 508 28.61 -13.21 26.95
C GLU A 508 30.07 -12.93 26.55
N ASN A 509 30.52 -11.68 26.57
CA ASN A 509 31.83 -11.22 26.07
C ASN A 509 32.04 -11.48 24.56
N ARG A 510 30.97 -11.45 23.75
CA ARG A 510 31.00 -11.60 22.27
C ARG A 510 30.80 -10.26 21.56
N ALA A 511 31.44 -9.20 22.08
CA ALA A 511 31.28 -7.84 21.59
C ALA A 511 31.69 -7.65 20.11
N GLU A 512 32.70 -8.37 19.63
CA GLU A 512 33.12 -8.30 18.21
C GLU A 512 32.05 -8.86 17.26
N GLU A 513 31.33 -9.93 17.68
CA GLU A 513 30.23 -10.49 16.90
C GLU A 513 29.01 -9.57 16.88
N ALA A 514 28.73 -8.93 18.02
CA ALA A 514 27.71 -7.89 18.13
C ALA A 514 28.01 -6.67 17.25
N GLU A 515 29.26 -6.21 17.22
CA GLU A 515 29.70 -5.10 16.35
C GLU A 515 29.50 -5.46 14.87
N LYS A 516 29.91 -6.66 14.48
CA LYS A 516 29.72 -7.15 13.12
C LYS A 516 28.24 -7.22 12.74
N LEU A 517 27.40 -7.81 13.59
CA LEU A 517 25.96 -7.89 13.34
C LEU A 517 25.35 -6.50 13.17
N TYR A 518 25.75 -5.54 14.00
CA TYR A 518 25.30 -4.15 13.91
C TYR A 518 25.68 -3.50 12.56
N LEU A 519 26.91 -3.72 12.09
CA LEU A 519 27.39 -3.24 10.79
C LEU A 519 26.69 -3.92 9.61
N ASP A 520 26.40 -5.22 9.72
CA ASP A 520 25.67 -5.98 8.71
C ASP A 520 24.22 -5.49 8.62
N LEU A 521 23.60 -5.20 9.77
CA LEU A 521 22.27 -4.58 9.86
C LEU A 521 22.26 -3.18 9.24
N ALA A 522 23.29 -2.36 9.48
CA ALA A 522 23.40 -1.00 8.91
C ALA A 522 23.28 -0.99 7.39
N GLY A 523 23.82 -2.00 6.71
CA GLY A 523 23.73 -2.11 5.25
C GLY A 523 22.38 -2.54 4.72
N GLN A 524 21.48 -3.04 5.57
CA GLN A 524 20.14 -3.44 5.17
C GLN A 524 19.12 -2.30 5.31
N PHE A 525 19.42 -1.27 6.12
CA PHE A 525 18.57 -0.10 6.27
C PHE A 525 18.93 0.94 5.20
N GLY A 526 17.97 1.24 4.30
CA GLY A 526 18.11 2.28 3.27
C GLY A 526 17.82 3.69 3.80
N GLU A 527 17.47 4.62 2.90
CA GLU A 527 17.09 6.01 3.22
C GLU A 527 15.92 6.12 4.23
N GLU A 528 15.08 5.09 4.34
CA GLU A 528 14.00 5.02 5.33
C GLU A 528 14.40 4.21 6.58
N SER A 529 15.42 4.71 7.28
CA SER A 529 16.12 4.05 8.40
C SER A 529 15.46 4.24 9.78
N TRP A 530 14.14 4.47 9.84
CA TRP A 530 13.42 4.81 11.08
C TRP A 530 13.38 3.69 12.13
N ASN A 531 13.65 2.45 11.75
CA ASN A 531 13.80 1.29 12.64
C ASN A 531 15.26 0.97 12.99
N TRP A 532 16.21 1.81 12.57
CA TRP A 532 17.62 1.67 12.90
C TRP A 532 17.79 1.48 14.41
N PRO A 533 18.38 0.37 14.88
CA PRO A 533 18.61 0.15 16.30
C PRO A 533 19.69 1.12 16.80
N PRO A 534 19.41 2.00 17.79
CA PRO A 534 20.40 2.98 18.26
C PRO A 534 21.58 2.31 18.94
N ALA A 535 22.81 2.77 18.71
CA ALA A 535 24.01 2.13 19.30
C ALA A 535 24.09 2.28 20.84
N TYR A 536 23.12 2.94 21.49
CA TYR A 536 23.05 3.14 22.95
C TYR A 536 23.12 1.83 23.76
N PHE A 537 22.78 0.67 23.21
CA PHE A 537 22.97 -0.60 23.93
C PHE A 537 24.47 -0.95 24.14
N PHE A 538 25.35 -0.46 23.27
CA PHE A 538 26.80 -0.51 23.51
C PHE A 538 27.27 0.54 24.53
N PHE A 539 26.48 1.61 24.76
CA PHE A 539 26.85 2.70 25.68
C PHE A 539 26.99 2.20 27.12
N ASN A 540 26.04 1.41 27.62
CA ASN A 540 26.12 0.80 28.95
C ASN A 540 27.23 -0.26 29.07
N HIS A 541 27.86 -0.61 27.94
CA HIS A 541 28.90 -1.62 27.81
C HIS A 541 30.17 -1.04 27.16
N SER A 542 30.40 0.27 27.30
CA SER A 542 31.50 1.00 26.64
C SER A 542 32.90 0.51 26.99
N GLN A 543 33.02 -0.40 27.96
CA GLN A 543 34.26 -1.12 28.27
C GLN A 543 34.63 -2.18 27.23
N TYR A 544 33.66 -2.64 26.42
CA TYR A 544 33.83 -3.69 25.42
C TYR A 544 33.82 -3.17 23.98
N VAL A 545 33.13 -2.06 23.72
CA VAL A 545 32.99 -1.49 22.36
C VAL A 545 33.36 -0.02 22.36
N ASN A 546 34.22 0.37 21.42
CA ASN A 546 34.53 1.77 21.17
C ASN A 546 33.47 2.37 20.23
N LEU A 547 32.47 3.03 20.81
CA LEU A 547 31.37 3.65 20.08
C LEU A 547 31.82 4.65 19.01
N ASP A 548 32.87 5.44 19.25
CA ASP A 548 33.39 6.37 18.24
C ASP A 548 33.93 5.62 17.02
N SER A 549 34.66 4.52 17.26
CA SER A 549 35.18 3.66 16.19
C SER A 549 34.06 2.96 15.42
N LEU A 550 33.01 2.51 16.12
CA LEU A 550 31.86 1.86 15.51
C LEU A 550 31.09 2.83 14.61
N TYR A 551 30.74 4.01 15.11
CA TYR A 551 30.05 5.00 14.28
C TYR A 551 30.88 5.44 13.07
N ARG A 552 32.21 5.62 13.23
CA ARG A 552 33.10 5.90 12.09
C ARG A 552 33.04 4.80 11.02
N GLN A 553 32.96 3.54 11.41
CA GLN A 553 32.80 2.43 10.46
C GLN A 553 31.42 2.46 9.80
N VAL A 554 30.36 2.68 10.56
CA VAL A 554 28.98 2.77 10.03
C VAL A 554 28.87 3.87 9.00
N VAL A 555 29.24 5.11 9.34
CA VAL A 555 29.13 6.24 8.39
C VAL A 555 30.12 6.13 7.23
N GLY A 556 31.26 5.45 7.43
CA GLY A 556 32.24 5.19 6.37
C GLY A 556 31.74 4.19 5.34
N SER A 557 31.01 3.16 5.78
CA SER A 557 30.39 2.16 4.90
C SER A 557 29.05 2.63 4.33
N TYR A 558 28.30 3.41 5.10
CA TYR A 558 26.92 3.81 4.82
C TYR A 558 26.74 5.33 5.01
N PRO A 559 27.32 6.16 4.12
CA PRO A 559 27.34 7.61 4.27
C PRO A 559 25.97 8.27 4.13
N HIS A 560 24.93 7.54 3.71
CA HIS A 560 23.55 8.05 3.61
C HIS A 560 22.69 7.71 4.84
N LEU A 561 23.25 7.01 5.84
CA LEU A 561 22.51 6.61 7.04
C LEU A 561 22.44 7.78 8.04
N THR A 562 21.53 8.72 7.80
CA THR A 562 21.32 9.92 8.62
C THR A 562 21.25 9.64 10.13
N PRO A 563 20.52 8.62 10.62
CA PRO A 563 20.44 8.36 12.06
C PRO A 563 21.80 8.07 12.70
N ALA A 564 22.73 7.43 11.99
CA ALA A 564 24.06 7.15 12.51
C ALA A 564 24.86 8.43 12.75
N TYR A 565 24.75 9.43 11.88
CA TYR A 565 25.36 10.75 12.10
C TYR A 565 24.73 11.47 13.29
N LEU A 566 23.40 11.43 13.41
CA LEU A 566 22.70 12.11 14.50
C LEU A 566 23.05 11.52 15.86
N GLU A 567 23.03 10.19 15.99
CA GLU A 567 23.41 9.49 17.22
C GLU A 567 24.89 9.66 17.55
N TRP A 568 25.77 9.61 16.54
CA TRP A 568 27.20 9.80 16.75
C TRP A 568 27.53 11.23 17.18
N GLY A 569 26.87 12.21 16.57
CA GLY A 569 26.96 13.62 16.94
C GLY A 569 26.54 13.85 18.38
N ASP A 570 25.33 13.39 18.76
CA ASP A 570 24.83 13.45 20.15
C ASP A 570 25.81 12.78 21.13
N TYR A 571 26.29 11.58 20.80
CA TYR A 571 27.30 10.88 21.59
C TYR A 571 28.54 11.77 21.83
N GLN A 572 29.11 12.43 20.82
CA GLN A 572 30.25 13.34 21.06
C GLN A 572 29.89 14.53 21.95
N LEU A 573 28.69 15.10 21.78
CA LEU A 573 28.22 16.24 22.57
C LEU A 573 28.11 15.86 24.06
N GLN A 574 27.54 14.69 24.38
CA GLN A 574 27.40 14.21 25.76
C GLN A 574 28.75 14.05 26.48
N PHE A 575 29.84 13.76 25.75
CA PHE A 575 31.19 13.66 26.29
C PHE A 575 32.00 14.96 26.20
N GLY A 576 31.35 16.09 25.90
CA GLY A 576 31.97 17.43 25.90
C GLY A 576 32.85 17.72 24.69
N LYS A 577 32.77 16.92 23.62
CA LYS A 577 33.48 17.14 22.36
C LYS A 577 32.60 17.92 21.38
N PHE A 578 32.35 19.17 21.72
CA PHE A 578 31.38 20.03 21.03
C PHE A 578 31.69 20.22 19.53
N ASP A 579 32.92 20.57 19.18
CA ASP A 579 33.30 20.81 17.79
C ASP A 579 33.14 19.55 16.92
N GLU A 580 33.60 18.40 17.42
CA GLU A 580 33.45 17.12 16.72
C GLU A 580 31.98 16.74 16.53
N GLY A 581 31.18 16.81 17.61
CA GLY A 581 29.76 16.48 17.57
C GLY A 581 28.98 17.36 16.60
N LYS A 582 29.25 18.67 16.61
CA LYS A 582 28.66 19.64 15.68
C LYS A 582 28.99 19.29 14.23
N ASP A 583 30.26 19.05 13.89
CA ASP A 583 30.67 18.76 12.53
C ASP A 583 30.04 17.45 12.01
N ILE A 584 29.88 16.45 12.88
CA ILE A 584 29.19 15.19 12.57
C ILE A 584 27.69 15.43 12.31
N LEU A 585 27.02 16.22 13.17
CA LEU A 585 25.61 16.57 12.98
C LEU A 585 25.40 17.30 11.65
N VAL A 586 26.27 18.26 11.32
CA VAL A 586 26.24 18.96 10.02
C VAL A 586 26.39 18.00 8.84
N GLN A 587 27.23 16.97 8.95
CA GLN A 587 27.33 15.94 7.91
C GLN A 587 26.05 15.15 7.76
N GLY A 588 25.42 14.75 8.88
CA GLY A 588 24.12 14.08 8.87
C GLY A 588 23.02 14.93 8.24
N LEU A 589 23.00 16.24 8.53
CA LEU A 589 22.06 17.16 7.88
C LEU A 589 22.24 17.17 6.35
N LYS A 590 23.48 17.19 5.84
CA LYS A 590 23.73 17.21 4.38
C LYS A 590 23.17 15.99 3.64
N THR A 591 22.90 14.88 4.34
CA THR A 591 22.34 13.65 3.77
C THR A 591 20.87 13.43 4.12
N ALA A 592 20.32 14.24 5.02
CA ALA A 592 18.97 14.07 5.53
C ALA A 592 17.91 14.54 4.50
N SER A 593 16.84 13.78 4.38
CA SER A 593 15.57 14.25 3.81
C SER A 593 14.77 15.05 4.84
N ALA A 594 13.87 15.93 4.37
CA ALA A 594 13.00 16.70 5.26
C ALA A 594 12.17 15.84 6.22
N GLY A 595 11.72 14.65 5.79
CA GLY A 595 10.96 13.72 6.62
C GLY A 595 11.82 12.98 7.66
N GLU A 596 13.11 12.78 7.41
CA GLU A 596 14.04 12.28 8.45
C GLU A 596 14.28 13.35 9.53
N LEU A 597 14.43 14.62 9.12
CA LEU A 597 14.64 15.72 10.07
C LEU A 597 13.49 15.83 11.07
N GLU A 598 12.24 15.81 10.61
CA GLU A 598 11.05 15.91 11.48
C GLU A 598 11.07 14.88 12.62
N ARG A 599 11.56 13.66 12.34
CA ARG A 599 11.54 12.54 13.30
C ARG A 599 12.67 12.59 14.32
N TYR A 600 13.85 13.06 13.92
CA TYR A 600 15.03 13.04 14.79
C TYR A 600 15.31 14.40 15.44
N LEU A 601 14.64 15.48 15.02
CA LEU A 601 14.98 16.82 15.48
C LEU A 601 14.63 17.09 16.94
N ASP A 602 13.52 16.57 17.49
CA ASP A 602 13.26 16.80 18.92
C ASP A 602 14.41 16.24 19.78
N GLY A 603 15.01 15.13 19.34
CA GLY A 603 16.25 14.59 19.89
C GLY A 603 17.46 15.48 19.63
N VAL A 604 17.70 15.93 18.39
CA VAL A 604 18.84 16.80 18.03
C VAL A 604 18.77 18.16 18.74
N LYS A 605 17.60 18.79 18.78
CA LYS A 605 17.31 20.07 19.46
C LYS A 605 17.50 19.91 20.96
N THR A 606 16.97 18.84 21.56
CA THR A 606 17.12 18.58 23.01
C THR A 606 18.55 18.21 23.39
N ALA A 607 19.21 17.32 22.64
CA ALA A 607 20.61 16.92 22.86
C ALA A 607 21.54 18.12 22.77
N TYR A 608 21.31 18.96 21.77
CA TYR A 608 22.04 20.20 21.60
C TYR A 608 21.75 21.20 22.72
N GLN A 609 20.48 21.43 23.08
CA GLN A 609 20.12 22.28 24.22
C GLN A 609 20.69 21.76 25.56
N LEU A 610 20.74 20.45 25.78
CA LEU A 610 21.33 19.84 26.99
C LEU A 610 22.84 20.05 27.06
N ALA A 611 23.54 19.99 25.94
CA ALA A 611 24.97 20.27 25.86
C ALA A 611 25.28 21.74 26.26
N THR A 612 24.31 22.64 26.11
CA THR A 612 24.45 24.09 26.33
C THR A 612 24.19 24.56 27.76
N LEU A 613 23.74 23.66 28.64
CA LEU A 613 23.69 23.91 30.09
C LEU A 613 25.10 23.96 30.72
N GLY A 614 26.16 23.61 29.98
CA GLY A 614 27.55 23.91 30.29
C GLY A 614 28.00 25.24 29.66
N THR A 615 28.00 26.31 30.45
CA THR A 615 28.23 27.69 29.99
C THR A 615 29.63 27.95 29.39
N ASP A 616 29.71 28.18 28.08
CA ASP A 616 30.64 29.10 27.34
C ASP A 616 30.56 28.95 25.79
N GLN A 617 29.68 28.08 25.25
CA GLN A 617 29.67 27.70 23.81
C GLN A 617 28.56 28.32 22.96
N THR A 618 28.06 29.48 23.38
CA THR A 618 26.93 30.18 22.76
C THR A 618 27.12 30.53 21.27
N ASP A 619 28.33 30.92 20.86
CA ASP A 619 28.61 31.30 19.47
C ASP A 619 28.68 30.09 18.54
N ALA A 620 29.20 28.96 19.04
CA ALA A 620 29.23 27.70 18.30
C ALA A 620 27.81 27.21 17.99
N ILE A 621 26.86 27.51 18.89
CA ILE A 621 25.47 27.15 18.68
C ILE A 621 24.88 27.90 17.48
N VAL A 622 24.98 29.22 17.55
CA VAL A 622 24.47 30.12 16.53
C VAL A 622 25.03 29.73 15.16
N GLY A 623 26.33 29.41 15.08
CA GLY A 623 26.98 28.94 13.86
C GLY A 623 26.41 27.64 13.31
N PHE A 624 26.15 26.63 14.16
CA PHE A 624 25.54 25.37 13.72
C PHE A 624 24.12 25.58 13.18
N LEU A 625 23.29 26.32 13.90
CA LEU A 625 21.91 26.55 13.48
C LEU A 625 21.84 27.37 12.19
N GLN A 626 22.76 28.33 12.00
CA GLN A 626 22.92 29.04 10.72
C GLN A 626 23.30 28.09 9.58
N GLU A 627 24.22 27.15 9.81
CA GLU A 627 24.58 26.14 8.80
C GLU A 627 23.41 25.17 8.54
N ALA A 628 22.68 24.76 9.57
CA ALA A 628 21.50 23.90 9.45
C ALA A 628 20.39 24.57 8.62
N ILE A 629 20.12 25.86 8.85
CA ILE A 629 19.19 26.66 8.04
C ILE A 629 19.69 26.79 6.59
N HIS A 630 21.00 26.90 6.38
CA HIS A 630 21.56 26.98 5.02
C HIS A 630 21.39 25.66 4.25
N ILE A 631 21.51 24.52 4.94
CA ILE A 631 21.34 23.19 4.35
C ILE A 631 19.86 22.88 4.11
N HIS A 632 18.99 23.19 5.09
CA HIS A 632 17.56 22.94 5.06
C HIS A 632 16.74 24.21 5.30
N PRO A 633 16.73 25.15 4.33
CA PRO A 633 16.00 26.40 4.45
C PRO A 633 14.48 26.22 4.52
N GLU A 634 13.95 25.09 4.05
CA GLU A 634 12.55 24.71 4.13
C GLU A 634 12.11 24.28 5.54
N TYR A 635 13.07 23.90 6.39
CA TYR A 635 12.79 23.26 7.67
C TYR A 635 12.67 24.26 8.81
N VAL A 636 11.43 24.66 9.06
CA VAL A 636 11.02 25.72 10.00
C VAL A 636 11.64 25.61 11.42
N PRO A 637 11.71 24.42 12.06
CA PRO A 637 12.20 24.32 13.43
C PRO A 637 13.62 24.87 13.67
N PHE A 638 14.50 24.88 12.66
CA PHE A 638 15.84 25.47 12.82
C PHE A 638 15.81 26.98 13.03
N PHE A 639 14.90 27.70 12.35
CA PHE A 639 14.72 29.14 12.53
C PHE A 639 14.25 29.45 13.95
N VAL A 640 13.28 28.66 14.45
CA VAL A 640 12.75 28.81 15.81
C VAL A 640 13.85 28.57 16.83
N ALA A 641 14.60 27.47 16.69
CA ALA A 641 15.71 27.15 17.60
C ALA A 641 16.77 28.25 17.61
N LEU A 642 17.10 28.85 16.46
CA LEU A 642 18.06 29.95 16.39
C LEU A 642 17.51 31.23 17.02
N GLY A 643 16.24 31.56 16.79
CA GLY A 643 15.58 32.69 17.44
C GLY A 643 15.49 32.54 18.96
N GLU A 644 15.14 31.34 19.46
CA GLU A 644 15.16 31.00 20.89
C GLU A 644 16.55 31.18 21.49
N GLN A 645 17.59 30.73 20.79
CA GLN A 645 18.96 30.93 21.23
C GLN A 645 19.35 32.42 21.27
N TYR A 646 19.02 33.19 20.24
CA TYR A 646 19.29 34.62 20.22
C TYR A 646 18.65 35.34 21.41
N VAL A 647 17.40 35.02 21.74
CA VAL A 647 16.71 35.57 22.92
C VAL A 647 17.37 35.13 24.22
N TYR A 648 17.73 33.85 24.35
CA TYR A 648 18.47 33.35 25.51
C TYR A 648 19.79 34.13 25.73
N ASN A 649 20.44 34.54 24.64
CA ASN A 649 21.67 35.33 24.66
C ASN A 649 21.45 36.84 24.88
N GLY A 650 20.21 37.30 24.99
CA GLY A 650 19.86 38.73 25.08
C GLY A 650 19.91 39.49 23.75
N HIS A 651 20.07 38.80 22.63
CA HIS A 651 20.17 39.32 21.26
C HIS A 651 18.79 39.31 20.57
N PHE A 652 17.82 40.02 21.15
CA PHE A 652 16.43 39.98 20.64
C PHE A 652 16.31 40.57 19.22
N GLU A 653 17.08 41.61 18.90
CA GLU A 653 17.04 42.24 17.56
C GLU A 653 17.56 41.31 16.45
N GLU A 654 18.50 40.42 16.75
CA GLU A 654 18.98 39.40 15.82
C GLU A 654 17.91 38.33 15.53
N ALA A 655 17.15 37.92 16.55
CA ALA A 655 16.01 37.01 16.37
C ALA A 655 14.95 37.63 15.46
N GLU A 656 14.64 38.92 15.64
CA GLU A 656 13.69 39.62 14.77
C GLU A 656 14.15 39.67 13.32
N LYS A 657 15.42 40.03 13.08
CA LYS A 657 15.98 40.06 11.72
C LYS A 657 15.93 38.70 11.04
N LEU A 658 16.23 37.63 11.79
CA LEU A 658 16.15 36.26 11.31
C LEU A 658 14.73 35.93 10.84
N PHE A 659 13.73 36.20 11.67
CA PHE A 659 12.35 35.91 11.35
C PHE A 659 11.80 36.77 10.22
N ASP A 660 12.09 38.08 10.22
CA ASP A 660 11.69 38.98 9.13
C ASP A 660 12.26 38.50 7.78
N GLN A 661 13.53 38.08 7.76
CA GLN A 661 14.15 37.51 6.57
C GLN A 661 13.49 36.19 6.17
N ALA A 662 13.30 35.26 7.12
CA ALA A 662 12.71 33.96 6.82
C ALA A 662 11.27 34.09 6.28
N LEU A 663 10.44 34.94 6.87
CA LEU A 663 9.08 35.21 6.42
C LEU A 663 9.05 35.87 5.02
N SER A 664 10.06 36.69 4.70
CA SER A 664 10.22 37.28 3.37
C SER A 664 10.69 36.28 2.32
N ASP A 665 11.59 35.37 2.68
CA ASP A 665 12.17 34.37 1.77
C ASP A 665 11.18 33.23 1.49
N PHE A 666 10.30 32.91 2.46
CA PHE A 666 9.32 31.82 2.36
C PHE A 666 7.87 32.28 2.58
N PRO A 667 7.34 33.21 1.76
CA PRO A 667 6.01 33.81 1.98
C PRO A 667 4.85 32.82 1.83
N ASN A 668 5.08 31.65 1.25
CA ASN A 668 4.09 30.59 1.07
C ASN A 668 4.20 29.45 2.10
N ASN A 669 5.10 29.54 3.08
CA ASN A 669 5.29 28.52 4.12
C ASN A 669 4.43 28.83 5.35
N ALA A 670 3.20 28.33 5.37
CA ALA A 670 2.25 28.55 6.47
C ALA A 670 2.79 28.10 7.84
N SER A 671 3.56 27.02 7.90
CA SER A 671 4.16 26.53 9.15
C SER A 671 5.18 27.53 9.72
N LEU A 672 5.95 28.20 8.87
CA LEU A 672 6.89 29.23 9.30
C LEU A 672 6.16 30.40 9.98
N PHE A 673 5.07 30.90 9.38
CA PHE A 673 4.27 31.95 10.00
C PHE A 673 3.69 31.53 11.36
N GLN A 674 3.21 30.29 11.46
CA GLN A 674 2.68 29.73 12.70
C GLN A 674 3.73 29.72 13.81
N GLU A 675 4.90 29.15 13.53
CA GLU A 675 5.99 29.01 14.49
C GLU A 675 6.56 30.37 14.92
N VAL A 676 6.76 31.30 13.99
CA VAL A 676 7.23 32.66 14.31
C VAL A 676 6.19 33.44 15.11
N GLY A 677 4.92 33.36 14.74
CA GLY A 677 3.85 34.02 15.49
C GLY A 677 3.73 33.46 16.91
N PHE A 678 3.82 32.14 17.06
CA PHE A 678 3.82 31.48 18.37
C PHE A 678 5.05 31.85 19.21
N PHE A 679 6.23 31.95 18.59
CA PHE A 679 7.43 32.44 19.24
C PHE A 679 7.21 33.83 19.86
N TYR A 680 6.61 34.77 19.11
CA TYR A 680 6.31 36.10 19.65
C TYR A 680 5.28 36.06 20.79
N LEU A 681 4.25 35.21 20.71
CA LEU A 681 3.30 35.03 21.80
C LEU A 681 3.98 34.54 23.09
N LYS A 682 4.83 33.51 23.00
CA LYS A 682 5.60 32.96 24.13
C LYS A 682 6.52 33.99 24.79
N ASN A 683 7.00 34.96 24.02
CA ASN A 683 7.85 36.05 24.48
C ASN A 683 7.05 37.31 24.89
N PHE A 684 5.73 37.20 25.07
CA PHE A 684 4.83 38.29 25.48
C PHE A 684 4.75 39.47 24.49
N GLU A 685 5.03 39.23 23.21
CA GLU A 685 5.05 40.23 22.13
C GLU A 685 3.81 40.08 21.22
N ALA A 686 2.62 40.20 21.82
CA ALA A 686 1.36 39.86 21.19
C ALA A 686 1.02 40.72 19.95
N GLU A 687 1.49 41.97 19.88
CA GLU A 687 1.32 42.85 18.74
C GLU A 687 2.17 42.42 17.54
N LYS A 688 3.36 41.83 17.78
CA LYS A 688 4.21 41.29 16.71
C LYS A 688 3.63 40.00 16.16
N ALA A 689 3.20 39.10 17.05
CA ALA A 689 2.51 37.87 16.67
C ALA A 689 1.29 38.16 15.78
N GLU A 690 0.50 39.17 16.13
CA GLU A 690 -0.67 39.59 15.33
C GLU A 690 -0.29 40.00 13.91
N ARG A 691 0.75 40.80 13.72
CA ARG A 691 1.22 41.17 12.38
C ARG A 691 1.68 39.95 11.56
N VAL A 692 2.35 39.00 12.19
CA VAL A 692 2.80 37.76 11.53
C VAL A 692 1.59 36.91 11.12
N PHE A 693 0.60 36.75 12.02
CA PHE A 693 -0.61 36.00 11.70
C PHE A 693 -1.48 36.68 10.65
N GLU A 694 -1.59 38.02 10.64
CA GLU A 694 -2.27 38.77 9.58
C GLU A 694 -1.62 38.47 8.22
N GLN A 695 -0.29 38.55 8.13
CA GLN A 695 0.44 38.18 6.90
C GLN A 695 0.19 36.72 6.50
N ALA A 696 0.18 35.79 7.47
CA ALA A 696 -0.10 34.38 7.23
C ALA A 696 -1.48 34.18 6.59
N LEU A 697 -2.50 34.88 7.11
CA LEU A 697 -3.89 34.79 6.65
C LEU A 697 -4.13 35.51 5.32
N ASP A 698 -3.36 36.56 5.02
CA ASP A 698 -3.38 37.24 3.74
C ASP A 698 -2.75 36.38 2.63
N ASN A 699 -1.64 35.69 2.93
CA ASN A 699 -0.95 34.79 1.99
C ASN A 699 -1.66 33.45 1.79
N HIS A 700 -2.42 33.00 2.80
CA HIS A 700 -3.12 31.71 2.80
C HIS A 700 -4.59 31.84 3.20
N PRO A 701 -5.41 32.60 2.43
CA PRO A 701 -6.77 32.93 2.82
C PRO A 701 -7.70 31.71 2.89
N ASP A 702 -7.38 30.64 2.16
CA ASP A 702 -8.18 29.42 1.97
C ASP A 702 -7.80 28.26 2.92
N LYS A 703 -6.74 28.41 3.73
CA LYS A 703 -6.29 27.35 4.64
C LYS A 703 -7.05 27.38 5.97
N LEU A 704 -8.14 26.62 6.07
CA LEU A 704 -8.94 26.44 7.30
C LEU A 704 -8.07 26.07 8.52
N HIS A 705 -7.23 25.03 8.40
CA HIS A 705 -6.40 24.56 9.51
C HIS A 705 -5.40 25.61 10.03
N LEU A 706 -4.88 26.49 9.15
CA LEU A 706 -4.01 27.59 9.57
C LEU A 706 -4.74 28.56 10.51
N ARG A 707 -5.98 28.94 10.17
CA ARG A 707 -6.82 29.82 10.99
C ARG A 707 -7.15 29.20 12.34
N LEU A 708 -7.49 27.91 12.33
CA LEU A 708 -7.83 27.17 13.53
C LEU A 708 -6.63 27.10 14.50
N ASN A 709 -5.44 26.79 14.00
CA ASN A 709 -4.21 26.78 14.80
C ASN A 709 -3.88 28.17 15.37
N ILE A 710 -4.06 29.25 14.60
CA ILE A 710 -3.83 30.62 15.11
C ILE A 710 -4.79 30.94 16.26
N GLY A 711 -6.07 30.59 16.10
CA GLY A 711 -7.06 30.75 17.17
C GLY A 711 -6.69 29.95 18.41
N ASP A 712 -6.23 28.71 18.24
CA ASP A 712 -5.79 27.85 19.33
C ASP A 712 -4.55 28.41 20.06
N MET A 713 -3.55 28.89 19.32
CA MET A 713 -2.36 29.56 19.86
C MET A 713 -2.72 30.79 20.71
N TYR A 714 -3.73 31.58 20.29
CA TYR A 714 -4.23 32.67 21.12
C TYR A 714 -4.89 32.17 22.41
N LEU A 715 -5.64 31.06 22.38
CA LEU A 715 -6.20 30.45 23.58
C LEU A 715 -5.13 29.92 24.53
N GLU A 716 -4.08 29.25 24.03
CA GLU A 716 -2.95 28.78 24.84
C GLU A 716 -2.25 29.91 25.59
N ASN A 717 -2.18 31.09 24.98
CA ASN A 717 -1.58 32.28 25.58
C ASN A 717 -2.58 33.15 26.37
N GLY A 718 -3.79 32.65 26.62
CA GLY A 718 -4.81 33.33 27.42
C GLY A 718 -5.46 34.54 26.74
N LEU A 719 -5.21 34.76 25.44
CA LEU A 719 -5.73 35.87 24.64
C LEU A 719 -7.10 35.53 24.05
N VAL A 720 -8.07 35.20 24.91
CA VAL A 720 -9.38 34.67 24.53
C VAL A 720 -10.14 35.57 23.55
N ASN A 721 -10.07 36.89 23.71
CA ASN A 721 -10.76 37.81 22.80
C ASN A 721 -10.21 37.75 21.36
N LYS A 722 -8.88 37.60 21.20
CA LYS A 722 -8.27 37.47 19.87
C LYS A 722 -8.63 36.13 19.23
N ALA A 723 -8.68 35.07 20.02
CA ALA A 723 -9.16 33.77 19.56
C ALA A 723 -10.62 33.84 19.09
N ASP A 724 -11.50 34.50 19.85
CA ASP A 724 -12.89 34.73 19.46
C ASP A 724 -12.97 35.43 18.08
N ASP A 725 -12.19 36.51 17.86
CA ASP A 725 -12.18 37.24 16.59
C ASP A 725 -11.76 36.33 15.41
N ILE A 726 -10.72 35.51 15.58
CA ILE A 726 -10.22 34.57 14.57
C ILE A 726 -11.25 33.46 14.29
N PHE A 727 -11.81 32.84 15.32
CA PHE A 727 -12.77 31.75 15.15
C PHE A 727 -14.09 32.24 14.55
N GLU A 728 -14.58 33.41 14.94
CA GLU A 728 -15.75 34.02 14.32
C GLU A 728 -15.50 34.34 12.83
N ALA A 729 -14.31 34.86 12.48
CA ALA A 729 -13.95 35.08 11.09
C ALA A 729 -13.86 33.75 10.31
N THR A 730 -13.33 32.70 10.94
CA THR A 730 -13.22 31.36 10.36
C THR A 730 -14.60 30.77 10.06
N ILE A 731 -15.54 30.84 11.01
CA ILE A 731 -16.93 30.39 10.81
C ILE A 731 -17.62 31.17 9.69
N ARG A 732 -17.38 32.49 9.58
CA ARG A 732 -17.95 33.30 8.49
C ARG A 732 -17.41 32.92 7.12
N GLN A 733 -16.14 32.49 7.04
CA GLN A 733 -15.49 32.16 5.77
C GLN A 733 -15.72 30.71 5.34
N PHE A 734 -15.85 29.79 6.30
CA PHE A 734 -16.07 28.36 6.06
C PHE A 734 -17.37 27.86 6.73
N PRO A 735 -18.55 28.42 6.35
CA PRO A 735 -19.81 28.10 7.03
C PRO A 735 -20.41 26.74 6.63
N GLU A 736 -19.84 26.06 5.64
CA GLU A 736 -20.48 24.90 4.99
C GLU A 736 -20.07 23.54 5.57
N ASP A 737 -19.06 23.50 6.45
CA ASP A 737 -18.56 22.26 7.04
C ASP A 737 -18.85 22.16 8.55
N PRO A 738 -19.66 21.19 9.01
CA PRO A 738 -19.88 20.91 10.42
C PRO A 738 -18.59 20.63 11.21
N ALA A 739 -17.53 20.12 10.56
CA ALA A 739 -16.25 19.84 11.21
C ALA A 739 -15.60 21.11 11.78
N THR A 740 -15.72 22.25 11.08
CA THR A 740 -15.19 23.54 11.54
C THR A 740 -15.78 23.92 12.90
N TYR A 741 -17.09 23.76 13.08
CA TYR A 741 -17.76 24.07 14.34
C TYR A 741 -17.37 23.10 15.45
N ARG A 742 -17.18 21.81 15.13
CA ARG A 742 -16.70 20.81 16.09
C ARG A 742 -15.29 21.12 16.58
N GLU A 743 -14.36 21.45 15.67
CA GLU A 743 -12.97 21.77 16.02
C GLU A 743 -12.88 23.03 16.90
N ILE A 744 -13.56 24.11 16.52
CA ILE A 744 -13.58 25.35 17.30
C ILE A 744 -14.21 25.12 18.69
N ALA A 745 -15.35 24.41 18.76
CA ALA A 745 -15.96 24.08 20.04
C ALA A 745 -15.02 23.22 20.89
N GLY A 746 -14.31 22.27 20.28
CA GLY A 746 -13.29 21.44 20.92
C GLY A 746 -12.21 22.26 21.61
N PHE A 747 -11.62 23.25 20.93
CA PHE A 747 -10.61 24.13 21.54
C PHE A 747 -11.15 24.87 22.78
N TYR A 748 -12.37 25.39 22.72
CA TYR A 748 -12.97 26.03 23.90
C TYR A 748 -13.28 25.03 25.03
N MET A 749 -13.72 23.82 24.68
CA MET A 749 -14.03 22.76 25.65
C MET A 749 -12.79 22.34 26.43
N GLU A 750 -11.65 22.15 25.76
CA GLU A 750 -10.36 21.81 26.37
C GLU A 750 -9.90 22.86 27.38
N ARG A 751 -10.13 24.16 27.08
CA ARG A 751 -9.83 25.26 28.02
C ARG A 751 -10.92 25.50 29.08
N GLY A 752 -12.00 24.70 29.10
CA GLY A 752 -13.13 24.89 30.01
C GLY A 752 -13.93 26.18 29.76
N LEU A 753 -13.79 26.78 28.58
CA LEU A 753 -14.46 28.01 28.17
C LEU A 753 -15.90 27.73 27.70
N GLN A 754 -16.73 27.29 28.65
CA GLN A 754 -18.09 26.77 28.41
C GLN A 754 -18.98 27.74 27.61
N LYS A 755 -18.93 29.04 27.92
CA LYS A 755 -19.78 30.03 27.25
C LYS A 755 -19.45 30.16 25.76
N GLN A 756 -18.16 30.14 25.42
CA GLN A 756 -17.67 30.22 24.06
C GLN A 756 -18.04 28.95 23.29
N ALA A 757 -17.80 27.77 23.88
CA ALA A 757 -18.20 26.49 23.29
C ALA A 757 -19.71 26.44 22.99
N ASP A 758 -20.55 26.87 23.95
CA ASP A 758 -22.00 26.91 23.75
C ASP A 758 -22.43 27.84 22.60
N ARG A 759 -21.79 29.01 22.44
CA ARG A 759 -22.06 29.92 21.30
C ARG A 759 -21.72 29.27 19.96
N VAL A 760 -20.60 28.54 19.88
CA VAL A 760 -20.16 27.84 18.66
C VAL A 760 -21.12 26.71 18.33
N PHE A 761 -21.56 25.94 19.33
CA PHE A 761 -22.58 24.91 19.15
C PHE A 761 -23.90 25.50 18.68
N GLU A 762 -24.37 26.62 19.25
CA GLU A 762 -25.57 27.31 18.80
C GLU A 762 -25.48 27.69 17.32
N ALA A 763 -24.38 28.33 16.91
CA ALA A 763 -24.14 28.67 15.50
C ALA A 763 -24.09 27.42 14.59
N GLY A 764 -23.45 26.33 15.04
CA GLY A 764 -23.38 25.08 14.29
C GLY A 764 -24.75 24.40 14.16
N HIS A 765 -25.60 24.44 15.19
CA HIS A 765 -26.95 23.89 15.13
C HIS A 765 -27.89 24.70 14.24
N ASP A 766 -27.72 26.01 14.18
CA ASP A 766 -28.49 26.88 13.29
C ASP A 766 -28.18 26.55 11.81
N GLN A 767 -26.91 26.27 11.50
CA GLN A 767 -26.47 25.92 10.16
C GLN A 767 -26.73 24.44 9.79
N PHE A 768 -26.54 23.52 10.74
CA PHE A 768 -26.66 22.07 10.56
C PHE A 768 -27.65 21.43 11.54
N PRO A 769 -28.95 21.75 11.46
CA PRO A 769 -29.94 21.29 12.43
C PRO A 769 -30.21 19.78 12.42
N LYS A 770 -29.62 19.04 11.48
CA LYS A 770 -29.74 17.58 11.30
C LYS A 770 -28.45 16.81 11.62
N ASP A 771 -27.34 17.48 11.89
CA ASP A 771 -26.08 16.83 12.25
C ASP A 771 -26.11 16.40 13.71
N GLY A 772 -26.30 15.10 13.95
CA GLY A 772 -26.34 14.56 15.31
C GLY A 772 -24.99 14.58 16.04
N ALA A 773 -23.88 14.60 15.32
CA ALA A 773 -22.55 14.60 15.92
C ALA A 773 -22.28 15.94 16.65
N LEU A 774 -22.76 17.07 16.11
CA LEU A 774 -22.70 18.37 16.79
C LEU A 774 -23.50 18.35 18.11
N TYR A 775 -24.71 17.81 18.09
CA TYR A 775 -25.53 17.68 19.30
C TYR A 775 -24.91 16.73 20.33
N TYR A 776 -24.35 15.60 19.87
CA TYR A 776 -23.68 14.63 20.72
C TYR A 776 -22.46 15.27 21.38
N LEU A 777 -21.62 15.99 20.63
CA LEU A 777 -20.42 16.64 21.17
C LEU A 777 -20.79 17.68 22.23
N GLN A 778 -21.83 18.50 21.99
CA GLN A 778 -22.32 19.45 23.00
C GLN A 778 -22.85 18.73 24.25
N ALA A 779 -23.68 17.69 24.07
CA ALA A 779 -24.25 16.95 25.19
C ALA A 779 -23.16 16.25 26.01
N ASN A 780 -22.20 15.60 25.34
CA ASN A 780 -21.08 14.91 25.97
C ASN A 780 -20.18 15.90 26.75
N PHE A 781 -19.94 17.10 26.21
CA PHE A 781 -19.24 18.16 26.92
C PHE A 781 -19.95 18.53 28.23
N HIS A 782 -21.27 18.79 28.18
CA HIS A 782 -22.05 19.10 29.38
C HIS A 782 -22.09 17.93 30.37
N TYR A 783 -22.11 16.69 29.88
CA TYR A 783 -22.00 15.49 30.71
C TYR A 783 -20.66 15.45 31.46
N GLN A 784 -19.53 15.66 30.75
CA GLN A 784 -18.18 15.62 31.33
C GLN A 784 -17.95 16.70 32.39
N ILE A 785 -18.49 17.91 32.20
CA ILE A 785 -18.39 18.99 33.20
C ILE A 785 -19.45 18.87 34.32
N GLY A 786 -20.20 17.78 34.37
CA GLY A 786 -21.19 17.47 35.42
C GLY A 786 -22.54 18.18 35.27
N ASN A 787 -22.79 18.85 34.15
CA ASN A 787 -24.06 19.49 33.84
C ASN A 787 -25.07 18.50 33.21
N LEU A 788 -25.37 17.43 33.95
CA LEU A 788 -26.20 16.29 33.51
C LEU A 788 -27.56 16.73 32.97
N ASN A 789 -28.23 17.65 33.67
CA ASN A 789 -29.52 18.21 33.25
C ASN A 789 -29.50 18.84 31.86
N LYS A 790 -28.41 19.55 31.49
CA LYS A 790 -28.31 20.18 30.16
C LYS A 790 -27.98 19.12 29.10
N ALA A 791 -27.08 18.19 29.41
CA ALA A 791 -26.75 17.08 28.52
C ALA A 791 -27.98 16.24 28.18
N GLN A 792 -28.75 15.82 29.19
CA GLN A 792 -29.98 15.06 29.05
C GLN A 792 -31.01 15.78 28.17
N ARG A 793 -31.28 17.05 28.46
CA ARG A 793 -32.24 17.86 27.68
C ARG A 793 -31.84 18.01 26.22
N ILE A 794 -30.54 18.09 25.92
CA ILE A 794 -30.05 18.14 24.54
C ILE A 794 -30.37 16.79 23.87
N CYS A 795 -29.98 15.67 24.47
CA CYS A 795 -30.25 14.34 23.94
C CYS A 795 -31.76 14.10 23.72
N GLU A 796 -32.59 14.27 24.74
CA GLU A 796 -34.05 14.04 24.68
C GLU A 796 -34.74 14.86 23.59
N ARG A 797 -34.36 16.13 23.47
CA ARG A 797 -34.95 17.02 22.46
C ARG A 797 -34.55 16.61 21.04
N VAL A 798 -33.32 16.14 20.86
CA VAL A 798 -32.76 15.84 19.54
C VAL A 798 -33.20 14.46 19.06
N THR A 799 -33.25 13.46 19.94
CA THR A 799 -33.68 12.09 19.61
C THR A 799 -35.18 11.99 19.25
N GLN A 800 -36.00 12.97 19.66
CA GLN A 800 -37.39 13.09 19.20
C GLN A 800 -37.53 13.49 17.72
N LYS A 801 -36.47 14.00 17.08
CA LYS A 801 -36.48 14.41 15.67
C LYS A 801 -36.11 13.22 14.78
N ARG A 802 -36.99 12.88 13.83
CA ARG A 802 -36.78 11.72 12.93
C ARG A 802 -35.59 11.85 11.97
N ASP A 803 -35.23 13.08 11.60
CA ASP A 803 -34.29 13.35 10.50
C ASP A 803 -32.86 13.71 10.95
N VAL A 804 -32.48 13.41 12.19
CA VAL A 804 -31.13 13.70 12.71
C VAL A 804 -30.22 12.49 12.51
N THR A 805 -28.99 12.69 12.03
CA THR A 805 -27.96 11.64 11.90
C THR A 805 -27.42 11.23 13.27
N GLY A 806 -26.62 10.16 13.40
CA GLY A 806 -25.91 9.84 14.65
C GLY A 806 -26.80 9.61 15.89
N GLN A 807 -28.05 9.20 15.70
CA GLN A 807 -29.00 8.99 16.81
C GLN A 807 -28.54 7.88 17.77
N ALA A 808 -27.77 6.90 17.28
CA ALA A 808 -27.22 5.83 18.10
C ALA A 808 -26.35 6.38 19.25
N ASP A 809 -25.41 7.29 18.94
CA ASP A 809 -24.51 7.91 19.93
C ASP A 809 -25.25 8.77 20.95
N LEU A 810 -26.27 9.50 20.50
CA LEU A 810 -27.12 10.32 21.38
C LEU A 810 -27.93 9.47 22.37
N HIS A 811 -28.51 8.35 21.91
CA HIS A 811 -29.21 7.41 22.78
C HIS A 811 -28.26 6.70 23.75
N TYR A 812 -27.04 6.40 23.30
CA TYR A 812 -26.02 5.81 24.15
C TYR A 812 -25.57 6.76 25.28
N LEU A 813 -25.36 8.04 24.96
CA LEU A 813 -25.07 9.06 25.98
C LEU A 813 -26.24 9.25 26.93
N LEU A 814 -27.47 9.28 26.42
CA LEU A 814 -28.67 9.38 27.24
C LEU A 814 -28.78 8.20 28.22
N ALA A 815 -28.51 6.99 27.75
CA ALA A 815 -28.46 5.82 28.63
C ALA A 815 -27.39 5.93 29.72
N THR A 816 -26.21 6.45 29.36
CA THR A 816 -25.12 6.69 30.31
C THR A 816 -25.56 7.68 31.41
N ILE A 817 -26.27 8.74 31.04
CA ILE A 817 -26.81 9.73 31.98
C ILE A 817 -27.83 9.07 32.93
N TYR A 818 -28.82 8.33 32.40
CA TYR A 818 -29.80 7.63 33.22
C TYR A 818 -29.16 6.60 34.16
N ALA A 819 -28.15 5.87 33.69
CA ALA A 819 -27.40 4.93 34.52
C ALA A 819 -26.69 5.62 35.69
N GLN A 820 -26.13 6.81 35.47
CA GLN A 820 -25.51 7.60 36.53
C GLN A 820 -26.54 8.07 37.58
N GLU A 821 -27.76 8.35 37.13
CA GLU A 821 -28.93 8.70 37.95
C GLU A 821 -29.63 7.50 38.60
N GLU A 822 -29.14 6.27 38.36
CA GLU A 822 -29.69 5.01 38.86
C GLU A 822 -31.10 4.68 38.30
N ASP A 823 -31.48 5.30 37.18
CA ASP A 823 -32.70 4.99 36.44
C ASP A 823 -32.44 3.86 35.43
N ALA A 824 -32.56 2.62 35.91
CA ALA A 824 -32.26 1.44 35.12
C ALA A 824 -33.28 1.16 34.01
N GLU A 825 -34.52 1.66 34.10
CA GLU A 825 -35.54 1.43 33.08
C GLU A 825 -35.24 2.27 31.83
N ASP A 826 -35.05 3.58 32.02
CA ASP A 826 -34.78 4.51 30.91
C ASP A 826 -33.38 4.34 30.33
N ALA A 827 -32.39 3.93 31.16
CA ALA A 827 -31.06 3.57 30.68
C ALA A 827 -31.10 2.39 29.71
N VAL A 828 -31.78 1.30 30.08
CA VAL A 828 -31.91 0.11 29.23
C VAL A 828 -32.72 0.42 27.97
N SER A 829 -33.81 1.18 28.07
CA SER A 829 -34.61 1.61 26.92
C SER A 829 -33.77 2.38 25.90
N SER A 830 -32.95 3.31 26.39
CA SER A 830 -32.05 4.10 25.55
C SER A 830 -30.92 3.26 24.93
N LEU A 831 -30.35 2.31 25.69
CA LEU A 831 -29.34 1.35 25.18
C LEU A 831 -29.89 0.48 24.05
N LYS A 832 -31.08 -0.11 24.23
CA LYS A 832 -31.75 -0.89 23.17
C LYS A 832 -31.91 -0.07 21.90
N THR A 833 -32.40 1.16 22.04
CA THR A 833 -32.58 2.06 20.90
C THR A 833 -31.25 2.43 20.23
N ALA A 834 -30.17 2.57 20.99
CA ALA A 834 -28.84 2.82 20.44
C ALA A 834 -28.34 1.63 19.60
N LEU A 835 -28.48 0.40 20.12
CA LEU A 835 -28.11 -0.83 19.41
C LEU A 835 -28.95 -1.04 18.14
N ASP A 836 -30.27 -0.86 18.22
CA ASP A 836 -31.18 -0.94 17.07
C ASP A 836 -30.85 0.06 15.96
N LYS A 837 -30.20 1.17 16.31
CA LYS A 837 -29.74 2.22 15.38
C LYS A 837 -28.30 2.01 14.91
N GLY A 838 -27.69 0.86 15.19
CA GLY A 838 -26.39 0.46 14.68
C GLY A 838 -25.19 0.91 15.51
N LEU A 839 -25.35 1.14 16.83
CA LEU A 839 -24.21 1.38 17.72
C LEU A 839 -23.27 0.15 17.71
N PRO A 840 -21.99 0.26 17.30
CA PRO A 840 -21.05 -0.85 17.28
C PRO A 840 -20.55 -1.15 18.70
N TYR A 841 -21.22 -2.06 19.40
CA TYR A 841 -20.97 -2.33 20.81
C TYR A 841 -21.00 -3.84 21.10
N SER A 842 -19.84 -4.42 21.42
CA SER A 842 -19.71 -5.87 21.65
C SER A 842 -20.04 -6.27 23.10
N ARG A 843 -20.38 -7.55 23.30
CA ARG A 843 -20.63 -8.13 24.64
C ARG A 843 -19.48 -7.87 25.62
N ARG A 844 -18.24 -8.08 25.15
CA ARG A 844 -17.03 -7.83 25.96
C ARG A 844 -16.94 -6.38 26.41
N LYS A 845 -17.19 -5.43 25.50
CA LYS A 845 -17.22 -3.99 25.82
C LYS A 845 -18.32 -3.67 26.83
N MET A 846 -19.53 -4.21 26.65
CA MET A 846 -20.64 -4.01 27.60
C MET A 846 -20.33 -4.51 29.01
N LEU A 847 -19.76 -5.72 29.14
CA LEU A 847 -19.44 -6.30 30.44
C LEU A 847 -18.28 -5.58 31.13
N ALA A 848 -17.32 -5.05 30.36
CA ALA A 848 -16.18 -4.29 30.89
C ALA A 848 -16.50 -2.81 31.20
N ASP A 849 -17.61 -2.28 30.68
CA ASP A 849 -17.93 -0.86 30.80
C ASP A 849 -18.46 -0.50 32.18
N THR A 850 -17.66 0.24 32.94
CA THR A 850 -17.95 0.64 34.32
C THR A 850 -19.09 1.65 34.44
N ARG A 851 -19.54 2.27 33.34
CA ARG A 851 -20.69 3.18 33.34
C ARG A 851 -21.98 2.50 33.79
N TRP A 852 -22.09 1.19 33.63
CA TRP A 852 -23.28 0.43 33.96
C TRP A 852 -23.29 -0.10 35.39
N ASP A 853 -22.20 0.02 36.16
CA ASP A 853 -22.02 -0.62 37.47
C ASP A 853 -23.17 -0.35 38.44
N LYS A 854 -23.70 0.88 38.42
CA LYS A 854 -24.81 1.30 39.29
C LYS A 854 -26.14 0.61 38.98
N ILE A 855 -26.36 0.24 37.72
CA ILE A 855 -27.60 -0.40 37.27
C ILE A 855 -27.41 -1.88 36.91
N ARG A 856 -26.18 -2.38 36.95
CA ARG A 856 -25.80 -3.72 36.48
C ARG A 856 -26.59 -4.84 37.16
N GLU A 857 -26.82 -4.72 38.46
CA GLU A 857 -27.52 -5.73 39.26
C GLU A 857 -29.05 -5.60 39.20
N THR A 858 -29.58 -4.66 38.42
CA THR A 858 -31.03 -4.50 38.27
C THR A 858 -31.61 -5.54 37.32
N GLU A 859 -32.86 -5.94 37.59
CA GLU A 859 -33.57 -6.93 36.76
C GLU A 859 -33.69 -6.48 35.30
N SER A 860 -33.92 -5.18 35.05
CA SER A 860 -34.03 -4.62 33.70
C SER A 860 -32.72 -4.74 32.92
N PHE A 861 -31.57 -4.44 33.55
CA PHE A 861 -30.27 -4.52 32.89
C PHE A 861 -29.85 -5.98 32.63
N GLN A 862 -30.07 -6.87 33.59
CA GLN A 862 -29.79 -8.30 33.44
C GLN A 862 -30.64 -8.93 32.32
N ALA A 863 -31.93 -8.59 32.25
CA ALA A 863 -32.80 -9.05 31.18
C ALA A 863 -32.35 -8.54 29.80
N PHE A 864 -31.97 -7.27 29.71
CA PHE A 864 -31.40 -6.69 28.49
C PHE A 864 -30.10 -7.37 28.04
N ALA A 865 -29.17 -7.61 28.97
CA ALA A 865 -27.91 -8.26 28.67
C ALA A 865 -28.11 -9.69 28.14
N ALA A 866 -29.05 -10.44 28.72
CA ALA A 866 -29.41 -11.77 28.26
C ALA A 866 -30.08 -11.77 26.87
N GLU A 867 -30.84 -10.73 26.54
CA GLU A 867 -31.54 -10.58 25.26
C GLU A 867 -30.61 -10.18 24.10
N TYR A 868 -29.73 -9.20 24.31
CA TYR A 868 -28.89 -8.62 23.25
C TYR A 868 -27.49 -9.25 23.16
N PHE A 869 -27.04 -9.92 24.23
CA PHE A 869 -25.72 -10.55 24.30
C PHE A 869 -25.80 -11.98 24.88
N PRO A 870 -26.53 -12.90 24.22
CA PRO A 870 -26.65 -14.29 24.66
C PRO A 870 -25.29 -15.00 24.70
N GLU A 871 -25.19 -16.04 25.53
CA GLU A 871 -23.95 -16.81 25.81
C GLU A 871 -23.23 -17.35 24.57
#